data_AF-A0A9Q9S057-F1
#
_entry.id   AF-A0A9Q9S057-F1
#
_cell.length_a   1.000
_cell.length_b   1.000
_cell.length_c   1.000
_cell.angle_alpha   90.00
_cell.angle_beta   90.00
_cell.angle_gamma   90.00
#
_symmetry.space_group_name_H-M   'P 1'
#
loop_
_entity.id
_entity.type
_entity.pdbx_description
1 polymer ?
#
loop_
_entity_poly.entity_id
_entity_poly.type
_entity_poly.pdbx_seq_one_letter_code
_entity_poly.pdbx_strand_id
1 'polypeptide(L)'
;MSPSATTASPTGQSILNTAKAQDGKVKRIHKIPEFPTKEATRQWQLGQMAAAFRVFAKLGYADGSSGHISLRDPVEPETFWINPYGVHFGLLTVSDMVHIDENGNRIGGAEKPVNTAGFIIHAAIHKRRPDINAACHLHSPYGRAWSTFGKPIEMINQDSCMFYNDLAVYANFGGVVFAKEEGNRLADALGATKKNIILQNHGLLTSGSTIGEAAAFFIALERACQAQLLVEAAVAPNGSQLKKSIVSDEEAQYTKDNTGSPEAMYMQFEPEYQMLLKESKARVALSFPPGDSVAMMRFVGNMFLIDAAWALLHPPQTTSVPLATVRNGTYAGVYNPQYDQDYFLGVPFAQPPVRFSIAQGLNTTWDGIRTAHEHPVHCYGYGYDQDGFDQSEDCLYLNIVRPAGLDNDGLPVAAWFHGGGLEMGGAADPRYNLSFIVEQSVALGKPVIGVGLNYRLSAFGFLVGKEAMKEGVTNLGFRDQRLALRWINENIASFGGDPKKVTIFGESSGAESVAAQVFAYNGRNDGLFRGAMGQSGFGAPLGRYPGGFNATEATQNTYDNLVSSVPSCEKLTGSESTLDCLRRAPIEEVDIALRSGTAQRWAPVLDGDFFADYTTNQLSSGQFLKIPILIGANTDEGTSFGFRGVDNDEDLRAGIKAMMIPNEVEETTGKIRDALVDELLELYPNDQSIGIPPLEIWPHIIQPGDGYAEDLGLQYRRVNAISGDFIMHYQRRRANEAWAKHGIPSYAYRFNIMPNGHRPQGGVGHFQEVAFVFHNINGDGYDTNPFGGNGTYPADAKAMSKTISTAWINFINGLDPNGDSGPELFNGNKWPIYEPSHGPNGKGVVFNINGTHIEVDNWRAGGIEWMAEHALTVFGN
;
A
#
# COMPACT_ATOMS: atom_id res chain seq x y z
N MET A 1 7.76 62.97 10.03
CA MET A 1 8.82 62.17 10.68
C MET A 1 8.66 60.75 10.16
N SER A 2 9.53 60.35 9.25
CA SER A 2 9.51 59.04 8.59
C SER A 2 10.08 57.97 9.54
N PRO A 3 9.50 56.76 9.64
CA PRO A 3 10.13 55.67 10.35
C PRO A 3 11.31 55.15 9.52
N SER A 4 12.47 54.98 10.16
CA SER A 4 13.68 54.42 9.57
C SER A 4 13.49 52.94 9.22
N ALA A 5 13.83 52.58 7.99
CA ALA A 5 14.00 51.19 7.59
C ALA A 5 15.26 50.62 8.27
N THR A 6 15.07 49.70 9.21
CA THR A 6 16.12 48.80 9.71
C THR A 6 16.29 47.67 8.70
N THR A 7 17.39 47.71 7.95
CA THR A 7 17.87 46.57 7.15
C THR A 7 18.33 45.46 8.09
N ALA A 8 17.57 44.38 8.18
CA ALA A 8 18.05 43.14 8.78
C ALA A 8 19.04 42.46 7.82
N SER A 9 20.29 42.26 8.25
CA SER A 9 21.25 41.39 7.56
C SER A 9 20.76 39.93 7.64
N PRO A 10 20.70 39.18 6.53
CA PRO A 10 20.37 37.76 6.60
C PRO A 10 21.57 36.99 7.16
N THR A 11 21.46 36.52 8.39
CA THR A 11 22.44 35.60 9.02
C THR A 11 22.16 34.13 8.66
N GLY A 12 21.75 33.87 7.43
CA GLY A 12 21.58 32.50 6.94
C GLY A 12 22.93 31.90 6.55
N GLN A 13 23.42 30.89 7.29
CA GLN A 13 24.49 30.03 6.79
C GLN A 13 23.94 29.17 5.66
N SER A 14 24.66 29.10 4.54
CA SER A 14 24.29 28.24 3.40
C SER A 14 24.21 26.79 3.84
N ILE A 15 23.05 26.16 3.59
CA ILE A 15 22.79 24.73 3.83
C ILE A 15 23.22 23.84 2.65
N LEU A 16 23.80 24.45 1.60
CA LEU A 16 24.29 23.72 0.44
C LEU A 16 25.50 22.85 0.83
N ASN A 17 25.57 21.65 0.26
CA ASN A 17 26.66 20.69 0.44
C ASN A 17 28.06 21.19 -0.01
N THR A 18 28.13 22.38 -0.62
CA THR A 18 29.35 23.09 -1.03
C THR A 18 29.75 24.25 -0.11
N ALA A 19 28.97 24.51 0.96
CA ALA A 19 29.24 25.61 1.88
C ALA A 19 30.61 25.43 2.59
N LYS A 20 31.42 26.50 2.58
CA LYS A 20 32.71 26.53 3.28
C LYS A 20 32.49 26.72 4.79
N ALA A 21 33.19 25.96 5.61
CA ALA A 21 33.30 26.22 7.04
C ALA A 21 34.08 27.55 7.27
N GLN A 22 34.01 28.09 8.49
CA GLN A 22 34.66 29.38 8.84
C GLN A 22 36.19 29.39 8.64
N ASP A 23 36.82 28.23 8.48
CA ASP A 23 38.26 28.05 8.20
C ASP A 23 38.60 27.96 6.69
N GLY A 24 37.61 28.15 5.80
CA GLY A 24 37.78 28.12 4.35
C GLY A 24 37.75 26.73 3.71
N LYS A 25 37.57 25.65 4.50
CA LYS A 25 37.46 24.27 3.97
C LYS A 25 36.01 23.93 3.62
N VAL A 26 35.81 23.20 2.52
CA VAL A 26 34.47 22.72 2.12
C VAL A 26 33.97 21.75 3.19
N LYS A 27 32.77 22.00 3.73
CA LYS A 27 32.15 21.18 4.78
C LYS A 27 31.57 19.91 4.13
N ARG A 28 32.38 18.87 3.91
CA ARG A 28 31.87 17.55 3.48
C ARG A 28 31.03 16.96 4.63
N ILE A 29 29.71 16.94 4.48
CA ILE A 29 28.74 16.68 5.56
C ILE A 29 28.73 15.20 6.01
N HIS A 30 29.31 14.29 5.23
CA HIS A 30 29.33 12.87 5.55
C HIS A 30 30.69 12.23 5.25
N LYS A 31 31.24 11.54 6.25
CA LYS A 31 32.49 10.76 6.19
C LYS A 31 32.16 9.28 6.43
N ILE A 32 33.02 8.39 5.94
CA ILE A 32 32.96 6.98 6.34
C ILE A 32 33.03 6.94 7.88
N PRO A 33 32.11 6.23 8.57
CA PRO A 33 32.07 6.21 10.03
C PRO A 33 33.32 5.54 10.61
N GLU A 34 33.86 6.13 11.68
CA GLU A 34 34.89 5.50 12.51
C GLU A 34 34.23 4.89 13.75
N PHE A 35 34.63 3.66 14.10
CA PHE A 35 34.07 2.94 15.24
C PHE A 35 35.12 2.78 16.36
N PRO A 36 34.70 2.77 17.63
CA PRO A 36 35.63 2.65 18.77
C PRO A 36 36.42 1.34 18.81
N THR A 37 35.91 0.28 18.19
CA THR A 37 36.55 -1.05 18.16
C THR A 37 36.51 -1.68 16.77
N LYS A 38 37.42 -2.63 16.54
CA LYS A 38 37.49 -3.40 15.29
C LYS A 38 36.28 -4.35 15.16
N GLU A 39 35.75 -4.84 16.28
CA GLU A 39 34.54 -5.67 16.34
C GLU A 39 33.31 -4.86 15.92
N ALA A 40 33.20 -3.60 16.36
CA ALA A 40 32.12 -2.72 15.92
C ALA A 40 32.21 -2.42 14.42
N THR A 41 33.44 -2.20 13.91
CA THR A 41 33.70 -2.04 12.47
C THR A 41 33.29 -3.30 11.69
N ARG A 42 33.63 -4.49 12.19
CA ARG A 42 33.23 -5.80 11.63
C ARG A 42 31.70 -5.90 11.53
N GLN A 43 30.98 -5.67 12.63
CA GLN A 43 29.52 -5.77 12.66
C GLN A 43 28.85 -4.78 11.68
N TRP A 44 29.33 -3.54 11.63
CA TRP A 44 28.81 -2.55 10.69
C TRP A 44 29.02 -2.97 9.22
N GLN A 45 30.21 -3.44 8.86
CA GLN A 45 30.48 -3.88 7.48
C GLN A 45 29.71 -5.15 7.11
N LEU A 46 29.51 -6.09 8.03
CA LEU A 46 28.64 -7.25 7.80
C LEU A 46 27.18 -6.86 7.60
N GLY A 47 26.70 -5.84 8.34
CA GLY A 47 25.38 -5.24 8.13
C GLY A 47 25.24 -4.67 6.72
N GLN A 48 26.23 -3.89 6.29
CA GLN A 48 26.29 -3.37 4.91
C GLN A 48 26.38 -4.49 3.86
N MET A 49 27.06 -5.59 4.16
CA MET A 49 27.19 -6.75 3.26
C MET A 49 25.87 -7.45 3.03
N ALA A 50 25.13 -7.75 4.10
CA ALA A 50 23.78 -8.29 3.99
C ALA A 50 22.85 -7.32 3.23
N ALA A 51 22.98 -6.01 3.48
CA ALA A 51 22.20 -5.01 2.77
C ALA A 51 22.56 -4.93 1.28
N ALA A 52 23.83 -4.94 0.91
CA ALA A 52 24.28 -4.89 -0.48
C ALA A 52 23.68 -6.02 -1.32
N PHE A 53 23.64 -7.25 -0.80
CA PHE A 53 22.93 -8.35 -1.46
C PHE A 53 21.45 -8.07 -1.66
N ARG A 54 20.76 -7.53 -0.65
CA ARG A 54 19.33 -7.22 -0.75
C ARG A 54 19.06 -6.08 -1.74
N VAL A 55 19.90 -5.05 -1.78
CA VAL A 55 19.83 -3.99 -2.81
C VAL A 55 20.02 -4.61 -4.19
N PHE A 56 21.05 -5.43 -4.37
CA PHE A 56 21.32 -6.11 -5.64
C PHE A 56 20.17 -7.02 -6.08
N ALA A 57 19.49 -7.70 -5.15
CA ALA A 57 18.30 -8.47 -5.45
C ALA A 57 17.15 -7.58 -5.94
N LYS A 58 16.90 -6.45 -5.27
CA LYS A 58 15.87 -5.48 -5.68
C LYS A 58 16.14 -4.87 -7.05
N LEU A 59 17.41 -4.63 -7.37
CA LEU A 59 17.83 -4.12 -8.69
C LEU A 59 17.84 -5.19 -9.79
N GLY A 60 17.46 -6.44 -9.48
CA GLY A 60 17.40 -7.53 -10.45
C GLY A 60 18.76 -8.13 -10.81
N TYR A 61 19.79 -7.96 -9.97
CA TYR A 61 21.13 -8.49 -10.21
C TYR A 61 21.34 -9.91 -9.66
N ALA A 62 20.36 -10.45 -8.92
CA ALA A 62 20.42 -11.82 -8.42
C ALA A 62 20.22 -12.82 -9.57
N ASP A 63 21.16 -13.75 -9.74
CA ASP A 63 21.13 -14.78 -10.78
C ASP A 63 21.38 -16.18 -10.18
N GLY A 64 20.34 -16.73 -9.55
CA GLY A 64 20.39 -18.04 -8.91
C GLY A 64 21.43 -18.12 -7.79
N SER A 65 22.38 -19.05 -7.93
CA SER A 65 23.47 -19.27 -6.96
C SER A 65 24.76 -18.50 -7.29
N SER A 66 24.72 -17.63 -8.30
CA SER A 66 25.90 -16.95 -8.81
C SER A 66 26.08 -15.57 -8.19
N GLY A 67 27.33 -15.22 -7.86
CA GLY A 67 27.72 -13.91 -7.38
C GLY A 67 28.12 -13.89 -5.90
N HIS A 68 29.08 -13.03 -5.59
CA HIS A 68 29.79 -13.05 -4.32
C HIS A 68 30.11 -11.63 -3.85
N ILE A 69 30.00 -11.44 -2.54
CA ILE A 69 30.57 -10.30 -1.85
C ILE A 69 31.51 -10.87 -0.79
N SER A 70 32.69 -10.28 -0.62
CA SER A 70 33.59 -10.62 0.46
C SER A 70 34.03 -9.40 1.24
N LEU A 71 34.32 -9.62 2.51
CA LEU A 71 34.82 -8.62 3.45
C LEU A 71 36.05 -9.17 4.18
N ARG A 72 37.22 -8.56 3.99
CA ARG A 72 38.38 -8.77 4.87
C ARG A 72 37.99 -8.41 6.29
N ASP A 73 38.26 -9.32 7.21
CA ASP A 73 37.86 -9.12 8.58
C ASP A 73 38.66 -8.00 9.28
N PRO A 74 38.00 -6.99 9.88
CA PRO A 74 38.71 -5.90 10.55
C PRO A 74 39.52 -6.30 11.80
N VAL A 75 39.16 -7.42 12.45
CA VAL A 75 39.79 -7.91 13.68
C VAL A 75 40.95 -8.85 13.35
N GLU A 76 40.75 -9.74 12.37
CA GLU A 76 41.67 -10.78 11.91
C GLU A 76 41.95 -10.60 10.39
N PRO A 77 42.81 -9.66 9.97
CA PRO A 77 42.93 -9.21 8.58
C PRO A 77 43.39 -10.25 7.55
N GLU A 78 43.86 -11.41 8.01
CA GLU A 78 44.24 -12.56 7.17
C GLU A 78 43.05 -13.46 6.81
N THR A 79 41.85 -13.14 7.32
CA THR A 79 40.61 -13.89 7.14
C THR A 79 39.55 -13.01 6.49
N PHE A 80 38.48 -13.61 5.98
CA PHE A 80 37.39 -12.84 5.39
C PHE A 80 36.03 -13.51 5.54
N TRP A 81 34.99 -12.69 5.44
CA TRP A 81 33.60 -13.08 5.42
C TRP A 81 33.09 -13.15 3.99
N ILE A 82 32.27 -14.16 3.69
CA ILE A 82 31.67 -14.38 2.38
C ILE A 82 30.23 -14.90 2.53
N ASN A 83 29.39 -14.66 1.52
CA ASN A 83 28.04 -15.21 1.48
C ASN A 83 28.04 -16.75 1.32
N PRO A 84 27.03 -17.43 1.89
CA PRO A 84 26.84 -18.86 1.71
C PRO A 84 26.33 -19.18 0.31
N TYR A 85 26.59 -20.40 -0.15
CA TYR A 85 26.11 -20.94 -1.40
C TYR A 85 24.62 -21.30 -1.33
N GLY A 86 23.88 -21.01 -2.40
CA GLY A 86 22.48 -21.46 -2.56
C GLY A 86 21.43 -20.69 -1.75
N VAL A 87 21.78 -19.53 -1.19
CA VAL A 87 20.82 -18.64 -0.51
C VAL A 87 20.55 -17.43 -1.40
N HIS A 88 19.28 -17.17 -1.69
CA HIS A 88 18.88 -16.03 -2.51
C HIS A 88 19.33 -14.71 -1.86
N PHE A 89 19.86 -13.78 -2.65
CA PHE A 89 20.42 -12.52 -2.16
C PHE A 89 19.45 -11.70 -1.31
N GLY A 90 18.17 -11.68 -1.67
CA GLY A 90 17.11 -11.00 -0.93
C GLY A 90 16.84 -11.55 0.48
N LEU A 91 17.34 -12.75 0.80
CA LEU A 91 17.15 -13.41 2.10
C LEU A 91 18.38 -13.29 3.01
N LEU A 92 19.55 -12.96 2.48
CA LEU A 92 20.80 -12.98 3.24
C LEU A 92 20.76 -12.03 4.45
N THR A 93 21.11 -12.54 5.62
CA THR A 93 21.28 -11.79 6.88
C THR A 93 22.75 -11.78 7.30
N VAL A 94 23.09 -10.96 8.31
CA VAL A 94 24.43 -10.99 8.92
C VAL A 94 24.77 -12.38 9.45
N SER A 95 23.81 -13.08 10.06
CA SER A 95 24.00 -14.42 10.60
C SER A 95 24.23 -15.50 9.55
N ASP A 96 23.94 -15.22 8.27
CA ASP A 96 24.21 -16.15 7.17
C ASP A 96 25.66 -16.09 6.67
N MET A 97 26.41 -15.04 7.02
CA MET A 97 27.78 -14.85 6.54
C MET A 97 28.72 -15.92 7.12
N VAL A 98 29.58 -16.48 6.28
CA VAL A 98 30.54 -17.52 6.65
C VAL A 98 31.91 -16.87 6.80
N HIS A 99 32.58 -17.13 7.93
CA HIS A 99 33.93 -16.63 8.19
C HIS A 99 34.95 -17.71 7.85
N ILE A 100 35.88 -17.39 6.95
CA ILE A 100 36.83 -18.34 6.38
C ILE A 100 38.27 -17.84 6.42
N ASP A 101 39.21 -18.78 6.51
CA ASP A 101 40.65 -18.52 6.42
C ASP A 101 41.14 -18.46 4.95
N GLU A 102 42.42 -18.13 4.75
CA GLU A 102 43.03 -18.04 3.41
C GLU A 102 43.07 -19.37 2.63
N ASN A 103 42.76 -20.49 3.29
CA ASN A 103 42.71 -21.83 2.69
C ASN A 103 41.28 -22.28 2.39
N GLY A 104 40.27 -21.49 2.76
CA GLY A 104 38.85 -21.78 2.54
C GLY A 104 38.24 -22.64 3.64
N ASN A 105 38.94 -22.81 4.77
CA ASN A 105 38.37 -23.49 5.93
C ASN A 105 37.47 -22.52 6.69
N ARG A 106 36.30 -23.01 7.10
CA ARG A 106 35.40 -22.27 7.99
C ARG A 106 36.04 -22.16 9.39
N ILE A 107 36.19 -20.93 9.85
CA ILE A 107 36.71 -20.58 11.18
C ILE A 107 35.68 -19.88 12.07
N GLY A 108 34.50 -19.53 11.51
CA GLY A 108 33.40 -18.90 12.23
C GLY A 108 32.17 -18.64 11.35
N GLY A 109 31.20 -17.88 11.85
CA GLY A 109 29.99 -17.53 11.10
C GLY A 109 29.01 -18.70 10.90
N ALA A 110 28.18 -18.63 9.86
CA ALA A 110 27.18 -19.67 9.57
C ALA A 110 27.81 -21.02 9.20
N GLU A 111 27.18 -22.12 9.60
CA GLU A 111 27.58 -23.48 9.20
C GLU A 111 26.95 -23.84 7.83
N LYS A 112 27.41 -23.15 6.79
CA LYS A 112 26.91 -23.31 5.41
C LYS A 112 28.07 -23.42 4.42
N PRO A 113 27.91 -24.15 3.30
CA PRO A 113 28.91 -24.21 2.26
C PRO A 113 29.08 -22.84 1.58
N VAL A 114 30.28 -22.56 1.07
CA VAL A 114 30.60 -21.37 0.27
C VAL A 114 30.99 -21.80 -1.14
N ASN A 115 30.78 -20.93 -2.13
CA ASN A 115 31.15 -21.24 -3.50
C ASN A 115 32.67 -21.19 -3.69
N THR A 116 33.26 -22.30 -4.17
CA THR A 116 34.71 -22.42 -4.36
C THR A 116 35.28 -21.41 -5.36
N ALA A 117 34.56 -21.11 -6.45
CA ALA A 117 35.04 -20.17 -7.47
C ALA A 117 35.03 -18.72 -6.95
N GLY A 118 33.97 -18.32 -6.23
CA GLY A 118 33.91 -17.02 -5.57
C GLY A 118 35.03 -16.82 -4.55
N PHE A 119 35.30 -17.84 -3.74
CA PHE A 119 36.40 -17.84 -2.78
C PHE A 119 37.77 -17.61 -3.44
N ILE A 120 38.12 -18.38 -4.47
CA ILE A 120 39.45 -18.33 -5.11
C ILE A 120 39.76 -16.94 -5.67
N ILE A 121 38.77 -16.31 -6.33
CA ILE A 121 38.92 -14.98 -6.94
C ILE A 121 39.14 -13.91 -5.88
N HIS A 122 38.26 -13.89 -4.88
CA HIS A 122 38.29 -12.86 -3.84
C HIS A 122 39.51 -13.01 -2.91
N ALA A 123 39.90 -14.25 -2.58
CA ALA A 123 41.11 -14.54 -1.79
C ALA A 123 42.37 -13.97 -2.46
N ALA A 124 42.53 -14.17 -3.77
CA ALA A 124 43.69 -13.69 -4.51
C ALA A 124 43.76 -12.16 -4.54
N ILE A 125 42.61 -11.48 -4.72
CA ILE A 125 42.52 -10.02 -4.69
C ILE A 125 42.89 -9.49 -3.30
N HIS A 126 42.27 -10.01 -2.24
CA HIS A 126 42.62 -9.60 -0.87
C HIS A 126 44.10 -9.86 -0.58
N LYS A 127 44.67 -10.99 -0.98
CA LYS A 127 46.10 -11.28 -0.74
C LYS A 127 47.02 -10.31 -1.48
N ARG A 128 46.68 -9.92 -2.71
CA ARG A 128 47.53 -9.03 -3.53
C ARG A 128 47.34 -7.54 -3.22
N ARG A 129 46.15 -7.15 -2.75
CA ARG A 129 45.75 -5.76 -2.50
C ARG A 129 45.32 -5.58 -1.04
N PRO A 130 46.28 -5.34 -0.12
CA PRO A 130 45.99 -5.09 1.28
C PRO A 130 45.10 -3.86 1.52
N ASP A 131 45.05 -2.93 0.55
CA ASP A 131 44.19 -1.75 0.56
C ASP A 131 42.72 -2.06 0.21
N ILE A 132 42.43 -3.24 -0.33
CA ILE A 132 41.09 -3.72 -0.62
C ILE A 132 40.57 -4.58 0.53
N ASN A 133 39.50 -4.10 1.15
CA ASN A 133 38.79 -4.80 2.23
C ASN A 133 37.46 -5.38 1.77
N ALA A 134 36.86 -4.89 0.70
CA ALA A 134 35.60 -5.39 0.19
C ALA A 134 35.67 -5.62 -1.32
N ALA A 135 35.02 -6.68 -1.80
CA ALA A 135 34.87 -6.95 -3.22
C ALA A 135 33.46 -7.48 -3.52
N CYS A 136 32.84 -6.97 -4.59
CA CYS A 136 31.53 -7.35 -5.09
C CYS A 136 31.68 -7.87 -6.53
N HIS A 137 31.18 -9.08 -6.80
CA HIS A 137 31.20 -9.68 -8.12
C HIS A 137 29.87 -10.35 -8.44
N LEU A 138 29.14 -9.83 -9.45
CA LEU A 138 27.90 -10.42 -9.93
C LEU A 138 27.89 -10.51 -11.47
N HIS A 139 26.89 -11.23 -11.97
CA HIS A 139 26.59 -11.37 -13.39
C HIS A 139 25.41 -10.46 -13.78
N SER A 140 25.44 -9.19 -13.43
CA SER A 140 24.34 -8.26 -13.71
C SER A 140 24.04 -8.12 -15.22
N PRO A 141 22.78 -7.86 -15.64
CA PRO A 141 22.35 -7.98 -17.04
C PRO A 141 23.16 -7.15 -18.05
N TYR A 142 23.38 -5.87 -17.76
CA TYR A 142 24.05 -4.93 -18.66
C TYR A 142 25.57 -5.05 -18.58
N GLY A 143 26.11 -5.28 -17.40
CA GLY A 143 27.52 -5.55 -17.18
C GLY A 143 27.96 -6.82 -17.89
N ARG A 144 27.15 -7.89 -17.82
CA ARG A 144 27.38 -9.12 -18.59
C ARG A 144 27.33 -8.84 -20.09
N ALA A 145 26.32 -8.13 -20.57
CA ALA A 145 26.20 -7.76 -21.99
C ALA A 145 27.40 -6.95 -22.50
N TRP A 146 27.78 -5.90 -21.78
CA TRP A 146 28.93 -5.06 -22.15
C TRP A 146 30.27 -5.81 -22.07
N SER A 147 30.42 -6.70 -21.07
CA SER A 147 31.65 -7.47 -20.90
C SER A 147 32.00 -8.35 -22.10
N THR A 148 31.03 -8.70 -22.94
CA THR A 148 31.28 -9.51 -24.16
C THR A 148 32.23 -8.82 -25.14
N PHE A 149 32.26 -7.49 -25.14
CA PHE A 149 33.14 -6.70 -26.01
C PHE A 149 34.60 -6.68 -25.55
N GLY A 150 34.89 -7.05 -24.29
CA GLY A 150 36.25 -6.99 -23.73
C GLY A 150 36.86 -5.59 -23.77
N LYS A 151 36.05 -4.55 -23.52
CA LYS A 151 36.44 -3.14 -23.60
C LYS A 151 36.07 -2.36 -22.33
N PRO A 152 36.80 -1.29 -22.00
CA PRO A 152 36.37 -0.35 -20.97
C PRO A 152 35.13 0.42 -21.44
N ILE A 153 34.41 1.05 -20.52
CA ILE A 153 33.41 2.07 -20.85
C ILE A 153 34.08 3.38 -21.23
N GLU A 154 33.42 4.18 -22.07
CA GLU A 154 33.91 5.50 -22.46
C GLU A 154 33.40 6.57 -21.49
N MET A 155 34.12 7.70 -21.40
CA MET A 155 33.74 8.84 -20.56
C MET A 155 32.66 9.68 -21.25
N ILE A 156 31.45 9.12 -21.40
CA ILE A 156 30.32 9.72 -22.14
C ILE A 156 29.42 10.60 -21.27
N ASN A 157 29.49 10.46 -19.95
CA ASN A 157 28.68 11.21 -18.98
C ASN A 157 29.35 11.24 -17.59
N GLN A 158 28.75 11.98 -16.65
CA GLN A 158 29.27 12.13 -15.29
C GLN A 158 29.48 10.78 -14.57
N ASP A 159 28.57 9.83 -14.75
CA ASP A 159 28.62 8.52 -14.07
C ASP A 159 29.79 7.68 -14.59
N SER A 160 30.03 7.69 -15.90
CA SER A 160 31.19 7.01 -16.50
C SER A 160 32.53 7.57 -16.01
N CYS A 161 32.59 8.88 -15.73
CA CYS A 161 33.80 9.52 -15.20
C CYS A 161 34.20 9.01 -13.81
N MET A 162 33.29 8.39 -13.04
CA MET A 162 33.64 7.72 -11.77
C MET A 162 34.66 6.59 -11.95
N PHE A 163 34.88 6.13 -13.18
CA PHE A 163 35.77 5.03 -13.53
C PHE A 163 37.02 5.47 -14.30
N TYR A 164 37.20 6.78 -14.53
CA TYR A 164 38.37 7.32 -15.22
C TYR A 164 39.66 6.90 -14.49
N ASN A 165 40.57 6.27 -15.23
CA ASN A 165 41.82 5.65 -14.73
C ASN A 165 41.66 4.59 -13.61
N ASP A 166 40.44 4.13 -13.32
CA ASP A 166 40.12 3.23 -12.19
C ASP A 166 39.31 1.99 -12.62
N LEU A 167 39.29 1.70 -13.93
CA LEU A 167 38.67 0.52 -14.52
C LEU A 167 39.68 -0.30 -15.32
N ALA A 168 39.84 -1.56 -14.92
CA ALA A 168 40.60 -2.57 -15.63
C ALA A 168 39.68 -3.39 -16.54
N VAL A 169 40.27 -4.06 -17.52
CA VAL A 169 39.59 -5.06 -18.34
C VAL A 169 40.44 -6.31 -18.35
N TYR A 170 39.84 -7.42 -17.95
CA TYR A 170 40.46 -8.72 -18.03
C TYR A 170 39.97 -9.44 -19.29
N ALA A 171 40.87 -9.59 -20.27
CA ALA A 171 40.53 -10.05 -21.62
C ALA A 171 40.65 -11.59 -21.82
N ASN A 172 40.86 -12.36 -20.76
CA ASN A 172 41.12 -13.80 -20.86
C ASN A 172 39.98 -14.60 -20.20
N PHE A 173 38.94 -14.95 -20.96
CA PHE A 173 37.86 -15.82 -20.45
C PHE A 173 38.28 -17.29 -20.47
N GLY A 174 38.56 -17.88 -19.30
CA GLY A 174 38.97 -19.29 -19.17
C GLY A 174 37.83 -20.32 -19.04
N GLY A 175 36.57 -19.89 -18.83
CA GLY A 175 35.43 -20.76 -18.45
C GLY A 175 35.24 -20.89 -16.93
N VAL A 176 34.47 -21.88 -16.45
CA VAL A 176 34.32 -22.21 -15.01
C VAL A 176 35.60 -22.89 -14.53
N VAL A 177 36.63 -22.10 -14.26
CA VAL A 177 37.96 -22.60 -13.93
C VAL A 177 38.17 -22.53 -12.42
N PHE A 178 38.23 -23.71 -11.77
CA PHE A 178 38.54 -23.89 -10.34
C PHE A 178 40.03 -23.70 -9.99
N ALA A 179 40.75 -22.86 -10.73
CA ALA A 179 42.21 -22.79 -10.66
C ALA A 179 42.68 -21.51 -9.95
N LYS A 180 43.60 -21.66 -8.99
CA LYS A 180 44.25 -20.57 -8.22
C LYS A 180 44.94 -19.55 -9.13
N GLU A 181 45.34 -19.99 -10.32
CA GLU A 181 45.95 -19.22 -11.39
C GLU A 181 45.01 -18.18 -11.99
N GLU A 182 43.69 -18.38 -11.96
CA GLU A 182 42.70 -17.42 -12.43
C GLU A 182 42.61 -16.20 -11.49
N GLY A 183 42.50 -16.46 -10.18
CA GLY A 183 42.48 -15.40 -9.17
C GLY A 183 43.74 -14.52 -9.22
N ASN A 184 44.91 -15.12 -9.42
CA ASN A 184 46.17 -14.37 -9.58
C ASN A 184 46.17 -13.49 -10.84
N ARG A 185 45.70 -14.02 -11.98
CA ARG A 185 45.61 -13.25 -13.23
C ARG A 185 44.63 -12.08 -13.13
N LEU A 186 43.52 -12.27 -12.42
CA LEU A 186 42.57 -11.19 -12.13
C LEU A 186 43.19 -10.10 -11.26
N ALA A 187 43.91 -10.48 -10.20
CA ALA A 187 44.62 -9.53 -9.36
C ALA A 187 45.73 -8.78 -10.14
N ASP A 188 46.44 -9.46 -11.03
CA ASP A 188 47.44 -8.84 -11.92
C ASP A 188 46.80 -7.85 -12.90
N ALA A 189 45.64 -8.20 -13.47
CA ALA A 189 44.90 -7.34 -14.40
C ALA A 189 44.28 -6.11 -13.72
N LEU A 190 43.81 -6.25 -12.47
CA LEU A 190 43.37 -5.13 -11.64
C LEU A 190 44.53 -4.16 -11.36
N GLY A 191 45.74 -4.70 -11.20
CA GLY A 191 46.95 -3.91 -10.99
C GLY A 191 47.02 -3.27 -9.61
N ALA A 192 47.95 -2.31 -9.44
CA ALA A 192 48.28 -1.74 -8.14
C ALA A 192 47.34 -0.62 -7.68
N THR A 193 46.63 0.03 -8.61
CA THR A 193 45.91 1.28 -8.32
C THR A 193 44.40 1.20 -8.55
N LYS A 194 43.94 0.34 -9.48
CA LYS A 194 42.53 0.30 -9.87
C LYS A 194 41.70 -0.51 -8.87
N LYS A 195 40.42 -0.18 -8.74
CA LYS A 195 39.46 -0.85 -7.86
C LYS A 195 38.37 -1.61 -8.61
N ASN A 196 38.18 -1.34 -9.90
CA ASN A 196 37.09 -1.91 -10.68
C ASN A 196 37.64 -2.66 -11.89
N ILE A 197 36.99 -3.77 -12.26
CA ILE A 197 37.40 -4.58 -13.39
C ILE A 197 36.20 -5.18 -14.13
N ILE A 198 36.20 -5.07 -15.45
CA ILE A 198 35.31 -5.80 -16.35
C ILE A 198 35.97 -7.13 -16.68
N LEU A 199 35.26 -8.23 -16.43
CA LEU A 199 35.70 -9.58 -16.74
C LEU A 199 35.08 -9.98 -18.08
N GLN A 200 35.89 -10.04 -19.15
CA GLN A 200 35.37 -10.31 -20.49
C GLN A 200 34.55 -11.61 -20.52
N ASN A 201 33.36 -11.55 -21.13
CA ASN A 201 32.38 -12.66 -21.23
C ASN A 201 31.87 -13.21 -19.88
N HIS A 202 32.11 -12.52 -18.76
CA HIS A 202 31.79 -13.04 -17.43
C HIS A 202 30.90 -12.06 -16.65
N GLY A 203 31.35 -10.84 -16.38
CA GLY A 203 30.59 -9.88 -15.58
C GLY A 203 31.48 -8.79 -14.98
N LEU A 204 31.01 -8.19 -13.89
CA LEU A 204 31.68 -7.06 -13.25
C LEU A 204 32.28 -7.49 -11.90
N LEU A 205 33.43 -6.93 -11.55
CA LEU A 205 33.97 -7.01 -10.19
C LEU A 205 34.43 -5.61 -9.75
N THR A 206 33.89 -5.16 -8.62
CA THR A 206 34.23 -3.88 -8.00
C THR A 206 34.77 -4.10 -6.60
N SER A 207 35.57 -3.16 -6.13
CA SER A 207 36.23 -3.30 -4.82
C SER A 207 36.40 -1.97 -4.12
N GLY A 208 36.67 -2.03 -2.82
CA GLY A 208 36.77 -0.85 -1.98
C GLY A 208 37.35 -1.12 -0.60
N SER A 209 37.52 -0.04 0.15
CA SER A 209 37.90 -0.03 1.57
C SER A 209 36.74 -0.41 2.49
N THR A 210 35.50 -0.29 2.00
CA THR A 210 34.26 -0.68 2.68
C THR A 210 33.31 -1.39 1.71
N ILE A 211 32.39 -2.17 2.27
CA ILE A 211 31.31 -2.80 1.48
C ILE A 211 30.47 -1.76 0.73
N GLY A 212 30.09 -0.66 1.40
CA GLY A 212 29.27 0.38 0.77
C GLY A 212 29.95 1.02 -0.44
N GLU A 213 31.27 1.27 -0.36
CA GLU A 213 32.07 1.75 -1.49
C GLU A 213 32.07 0.74 -2.66
N ALA A 214 32.39 -0.53 -2.38
CA ALA A 214 32.42 -1.57 -3.42
C ALA A 214 31.05 -1.77 -4.08
N ALA A 215 29.97 -1.73 -3.28
CA ALA A 215 28.60 -1.88 -3.77
C ALA A 215 28.14 -0.67 -4.59
N ALA A 216 28.46 0.55 -4.19
CA ALA A 216 28.17 1.76 -4.96
C ALA A 216 28.85 1.74 -6.33
N PHE A 217 30.14 1.36 -6.37
CA PHE A 217 30.85 1.20 -7.63
C PHE A 217 30.19 0.14 -8.52
N PHE A 218 29.67 -0.95 -7.95
CA PHE A 218 28.97 -1.98 -8.72
C PHE A 218 27.71 -1.42 -9.39
N ILE A 219 26.87 -0.72 -8.62
CA ILE A 219 25.62 -0.10 -9.13
C ILE A 219 25.95 0.92 -10.22
N ALA A 220 26.94 1.78 -9.97
CA ALA A 220 27.35 2.80 -10.93
C ALA A 220 27.92 2.19 -12.21
N LEU A 221 28.73 1.12 -12.12
CA LEU A 221 29.33 0.47 -13.29
C LEU A 221 28.27 -0.26 -14.14
N GLU A 222 27.29 -0.90 -13.48
CA GLU A 222 26.17 -1.53 -14.18
C GLU A 222 25.34 -0.52 -14.98
N ARG A 223 24.99 0.61 -14.35
CA ARG A 223 24.28 1.73 -15.01
C ARG A 223 25.11 2.35 -16.13
N ALA A 224 26.42 2.47 -15.95
CA ALA A 224 27.32 2.97 -16.99
C ALA A 224 27.39 2.00 -18.19
N CYS A 225 27.40 0.68 -17.95
CA CYS A 225 27.30 -0.32 -19.01
C CYS A 225 25.96 -0.23 -19.76
N GLN A 226 24.85 -0.03 -19.04
CA GLN A 226 23.52 0.18 -19.64
C GLN A 226 23.52 1.41 -20.56
N ALA A 227 24.01 2.56 -20.06
CA ALA A 227 24.08 3.79 -20.83
C ALA A 227 24.97 3.63 -22.07
N GLN A 228 26.13 2.99 -21.94
CA GLN A 228 27.03 2.72 -23.04
C GLN A 228 26.38 1.85 -24.12
N LEU A 229 25.65 0.79 -23.75
CA LEU A 229 24.92 -0.06 -24.70
C LEU A 229 23.87 0.74 -25.49
N LEU A 230 23.13 1.62 -24.82
CA LEU A 230 22.14 2.48 -25.47
C LEU A 230 22.78 3.49 -26.43
N VAL A 231 23.91 4.08 -26.03
CA VAL A 231 24.67 5.01 -26.89
C VAL A 231 25.26 4.28 -28.10
N GLU A 232 25.86 3.10 -27.91
CA GLU A 232 26.39 2.28 -29.01
C GLU A 232 25.28 1.88 -30.01
N ALA A 233 24.08 1.57 -29.51
CA ALA A 233 22.93 1.30 -30.37
C ALA A 233 22.49 2.55 -31.17
N ALA A 234 22.50 3.73 -30.54
CA ALA A 234 22.15 4.98 -31.21
C ALA A 234 23.14 5.37 -32.33
N VAL A 235 24.44 5.12 -32.13
CA VAL A 235 25.48 5.47 -33.11
C VAL A 235 25.73 4.38 -34.16
N ALA A 236 25.09 3.22 -34.03
CA ALA A 236 25.19 2.13 -35.00
C ALA A 236 24.71 2.57 -36.41
N PRO A 237 25.15 1.91 -37.50
CA PRO A 237 24.77 2.30 -38.86
C PRO A 237 23.25 2.35 -39.12
N ASN A 238 22.48 1.57 -38.39
CA ASN A 238 21.01 1.51 -38.43
C ASN A 238 20.31 2.27 -37.28
N GLY A 239 21.07 2.97 -36.43
CA GLY A 239 20.57 3.82 -35.36
C GLY A 239 20.31 5.26 -35.83
N SER A 240 20.16 6.18 -34.88
CA SER A 240 19.97 7.61 -35.15
C SER A 240 21.24 8.31 -35.69
N GLN A 241 22.39 7.63 -35.63
CA GLN A 241 23.71 8.12 -36.06
C GLN A 241 24.11 9.46 -35.41
N LEU A 242 23.59 9.72 -34.21
CA LEU A 242 23.97 10.88 -33.43
C LEU A 242 25.45 10.79 -33.06
N LYS A 243 26.16 11.92 -33.08
CA LYS A 243 27.56 11.96 -32.70
C LYS A 243 27.68 11.97 -31.17
N LYS A 244 28.27 10.92 -30.59
CA LYS A 244 28.63 10.93 -29.17
C LYS A 244 29.74 11.94 -28.88
N SER A 245 29.61 12.66 -27.76
CA SER A 245 30.65 13.53 -27.22
C SER A 245 31.36 12.81 -26.09
N ILE A 246 32.68 12.95 -26.00
CA ILE A 246 33.50 12.37 -24.94
C ILE A 246 33.94 13.50 -24.02
N VAL A 247 33.77 13.31 -22.71
CA VAL A 247 34.27 14.20 -21.68
C VAL A 247 35.79 14.24 -21.76
N SER A 248 36.40 15.43 -21.70
CA SER A 248 37.86 15.55 -21.80
C SER A 248 38.57 14.89 -20.62
N ASP A 249 39.81 14.47 -20.82
CA ASP A 249 40.63 13.83 -19.76
C ASP A 249 40.74 14.68 -18.48
N GLU A 250 40.82 16.00 -18.62
CA GLU A 250 40.87 16.95 -17.50
C GLU A 250 39.54 16.97 -16.72
N GLU A 251 38.41 17.05 -17.42
CA GLU A 251 37.07 17.06 -16.81
C GLU A 251 36.71 15.68 -16.22
N ALA A 252 37.15 14.60 -16.86
CA ALA A 252 36.95 13.23 -16.39
C ALA A 252 37.74 13.00 -15.10
N GLN A 253 39.01 13.44 -15.04
CA GLN A 253 39.82 13.38 -13.82
C GLN A 253 39.21 14.23 -12.69
N TYR A 254 38.80 15.48 -12.99
CA TYR A 254 38.14 16.33 -12.01
C TYR A 254 36.86 15.69 -11.46
N THR A 255 36.05 15.10 -12.33
CA THR A 255 34.81 14.43 -11.94
C THR A 255 35.09 13.18 -11.10
N LYS A 256 36.09 12.38 -11.49
CA LYS A 256 36.56 11.21 -10.72
C LYS A 256 36.96 11.59 -9.30
N ASP A 257 37.74 12.67 -9.13
CA ASP A 257 38.24 13.11 -7.83
C ASP A 257 37.11 13.56 -6.88
N ASN A 258 35.99 14.02 -7.43
CA ASN A 258 34.85 14.52 -6.66
C ASN A 258 33.75 13.47 -6.42
N THR A 259 33.54 12.55 -7.36
CA THR A 259 32.41 11.61 -7.32
C THR A 259 32.81 10.16 -7.13
N GLY A 260 34.06 9.80 -7.44
CA GLY A 260 34.59 8.44 -7.34
C GLY A 260 35.60 8.24 -6.20
N SER A 261 35.62 9.13 -5.20
CA SER A 261 36.41 8.95 -3.96
C SER A 261 35.73 7.95 -3.02
N PRO A 262 36.47 7.33 -2.07
CA PRO A 262 35.89 6.37 -1.13
C PRO A 262 34.68 6.92 -0.36
N GLU A 263 34.77 8.15 0.14
CA GLU A 263 33.70 8.82 0.88
C GLU A 263 32.50 9.14 -0.02
N ALA A 264 32.75 9.59 -1.26
CA ALA A 264 31.68 9.88 -2.21
C ALA A 264 30.91 8.61 -2.58
N MET A 265 31.62 7.50 -2.86
CA MET A 265 30.99 6.23 -3.20
C MET A 265 30.27 5.60 -2.01
N TYR A 266 30.84 5.63 -0.81
CA TYR A 266 30.13 5.23 0.41
C TYR A 266 28.81 5.99 0.54
N MET A 267 28.84 7.31 0.32
CA MET A 267 27.65 8.14 0.40
C MET A 267 26.61 7.90 -0.69
N GLN A 268 27.00 7.30 -1.81
CA GLN A 268 26.02 6.86 -2.82
C GLN A 268 25.27 5.60 -2.38
N PHE A 269 25.89 4.73 -1.56
CA PHE A 269 25.25 3.53 -1.04
C PHE A 269 24.50 3.75 0.28
N GLU A 270 24.94 4.70 1.10
CA GLU A 270 24.38 4.96 2.43
C GLU A 270 22.85 5.17 2.42
N PRO A 271 22.22 5.93 1.49
CA PRO A 271 20.77 6.06 1.43
C PRO A 271 20.04 4.73 1.22
N GLU A 272 20.57 3.85 0.35
CA GLU A 272 20.03 2.51 0.09
C GLU A 272 20.14 1.64 1.36
N TYR A 273 21.28 1.74 2.05
CA TYR A 273 21.49 1.04 3.32
C TYR A 273 20.50 1.51 4.40
N GLN A 274 20.29 2.82 4.55
CA GLN A 274 19.34 3.38 5.52
C GLN A 274 17.90 3.00 5.19
N MET A 275 17.52 2.98 3.92
CA MET A 275 16.21 2.51 3.48
C MET A 275 16.00 1.03 3.85
N LEU A 276 16.98 0.17 3.55
CA LEU A 276 16.92 -1.24 3.94
C LEU A 276 16.91 -1.46 5.45
N LEU A 277 17.63 -0.65 6.23
CA LEU A 277 17.57 -0.71 7.69
C LEU A 277 16.19 -0.33 8.21
N LYS A 278 15.53 0.67 7.59
CA LYS A 278 14.16 1.04 7.93
C LYS A 278 13.18 -0.10 7.61
N GLU A 279 13.26 -0.67 6.41
CA GLU A 279 12.46 -1.83 6.00
C GLU A 279 12.75 -3.07 6.87
N SER A 280 14.01 -3.30 7.22
CA SER A 280 14.40 -4.45 8.04
C SER A 280 14.04 -4.28 9.50
N LYS A 281 14.04 -3.05 10.05
CA LYS A 281 13.52 -2.76 11.39
C LYS A 281 12.00 -2.87 11.43
N ALA A 282 11.30 -2.53 10.36
CA ALA A 282 9.91 -2.93 10.20
C ALA A 282 9.78 -4.47 10.25
N ARG A 283 10.64 -5.23 9.56
CA ARG A 283 10.68 -6.71 9.62
C ARG A 283 11.13 -7.33 10.96
N VAL A 284 11.95 -6.67 11.78
CA VAL A 284 12.35 -7.16 13.12
C VAL A 284 11.33 -6.78 14.19
N ALA A 285 10.65 -5.63 14.05
CA ALA A 285 9.49 -5.28 14.89
C ALA A 285 8.29 -6.23 14.65
N LEU A 286 8.27 -6.90 13.50
CA LEU A 286 7.39 -8.02 13.15
C LEU A 286 7.78 -9.37 13.79
N SER A 287 8.94 -9.46 14.45
CA SER A 287 9.38 -10.65 15.23
C SER A 287 9.44 -10.32 16.73
N PHE A 288 8.65 -11.04 17.53
CA PHE A 288 8.33 -10.87 18.96
C PHE A 288 9.45 -10.40 19.95
N PRO A 289 9.07 -9.82 21.11
CA PRO A 289 9.99 -9.17 22.06
C PRO A 289 10.81 -10.17 22.91
N PRO A 290 11.94 -9.74 23.50
CA PRO A 290 12.86 -10.61 24.24
C PRO A 290 12.45 -10.77 25.71
N GLY A 291 12.38 -12.01 26.19
CA GLY A 291 12.29 -12.30 27.63
C GLY A 291 11.78 -13.70 27.94
N ASP A 292 12.69 -14.65 28.17
CA ASP A 292 12.69 -15.58 29.32
C ASP A 292 13.58 -16.80 29.05
N SER A 293 14.86 -16.60 29.36
CA SER A 293 15.90 -17.61 29.35
C SER A 293 15.78 -18.57 30.54
N VAL A 294 14.69 -19.35 30.63
CA VAL A 294 14.58 -20.55 31.50
C VAL A 294 13.73 -21.67 30.88
N ALA A 295 12.94 -21.40 29.83
CA ALA A 295 12.09 -22.43 29.20
C ALA A 295 12.79 -23.32 28.15
N MET A 296 14.06 -23.06 27.81
CA MET A 296 14.75 -23.74 26.71
C MET A 296 15.32 -25.13 27.07
N MET A 297 15.34 -25.53 28.34
CA MET A 297 16.05 -26.74 28.79
C MET A 297 15.16 -27.97 29.08
N ARG A 298 13.87 -27.92 28.73
CA ARG A 298 12.97 -29.09 28.84
C ARG A 298 12.32 -29.54 27.51
N PHE A 299 12.66 -28.91 26.39
CA PHE A 299 12.00 -29.16 25.10
C PHE A 299 12.78 -30.08 24.13
N VAL A 300 14.02 -30.47 24.46
CA VAL A 300 14.93 -31.18 23.51
C VAL A 300 14.81 -32.72 23.58
N GLY A 301 13.87 -33.27 24.35
CA GLY A 301 13.77 -34.73 24.58
C GLY A 301 12.76 -35.50 23.72
N ASN A 302 11.73 -34.86 23.19
CA ASN A 302 10.59 -35.56 22.55
C ASN A 302 10.41 -35.26 21.04
N MET A 303 11.34 -34.54 20.42
CA MET A 303 11.20 -34.08 19.02
C MET A 303 11.66 -35.11 17.97
N PHE A 304 12.32 -36.21 18.37
CA PHE A 304 12.86 -37.19 17.41
C PHE A 304 11.91 -38.35 17.04
N LEU A 305 10.71 -38.43 17.64
CA LEU A 305 9.75 -39.50 17.34
C LEU A 305 8.47 -39.02 16.62
N ILE A 306 8.25 -37.70 16.52
CA ILE A 306 7.07 -37.13 15.84
C ILE A 306 7.37 -36.81 14.37
N ASP A 307 8.59 -36.40 14.02
CA ASP A 307 8.98 -36.06 12.64
C ASP A 307 8.97 -37.26 11.68
N ALA A 308 9.28 -38.47 12.18
CA ALA A 308 9.25 -39.68 11.36
C ALA A 308 7.80 -40.11 11.01
N ALA A 309 6.82 -39.78 11.84
CA ALA A 309 5.40 -40.08 11.58
C ALA A 309 4.74 -39.04 10.67
N TRP A 310 5.20 -37.78 10.71
CA TRP A 310 4.68 -36.70 9.86
C TRP A 310 5.16 -36.83 8.40
N ALA A 311 6.44 -37.21 8.20
CA ALA A 311 7.03 -37.42 6.88
C ALA A 311 6.50 -38.66 6.11
N LEU A 312 5.89 -39.62 6.82
CA LEU A 312 5.23 -40.79 6.23
C LEU A 312 3.76 -40.52 5.82
N LEU A 313 3.16 -39.44 6.34
CA LEU A 313 1.77 -39.06 6.05
C LEU A 313 1.66 -37.90 5.03
N HIS A 314 2.73 -37.13 4.82
CA HIS A 314 2.75 -35.99 3.87
C HIS A 314 4.02 -36.06 3.01
N PRO A 315 4.01 -36.77 1.86
CA PRO A 315 5.12 -36.69 0.92
C PRO A 315 5.29 -35.24 0.45
N PRO A 316 6.52 -34.77 0.16
CA PRO A 316 6.75 -33.45 -0.39
C PRO A 316 5.96 -33.33 -1.70
N GLN A 317 4.93 -32.49 -1.71
CA GLN A 317 4.25 -32.13 -2.95
C GLN A 317 5.29 -31.43 -3.84
N THR A 318 5.53 -32.01 -5.01
CA THR A 318 6.19 -31.32 -6.11
C THR A 318 5.43 -30.01 -6.35
N THR A 319 6.05 -28.85 -6.12
CA THR A 319 5.40 -27.54 -6.30
C THR A 319 5.10 -27.32 -7.78
N SER A 320 3.97 -27.85 -8.25
CA SER A 320 3.41 -27.53 -9.55
C SER A 320 2.98 -26.07 -9.53
N VAL A 321 3.38 -25.30 -10.54
CA VAL A 321 2.92 -23.92 -10.76
C VAL A 321 1.38 -23.91 -10.70
N PRO A 322 0.75 -23.09 -9.84
CA PRO A 322 -0.71 -23.10 -9.72
C PRO A 322 -1.31 -22.54 -11.00
N LEU A 323 -2.22 -23.30 -11.61
CA LEU A 323 -2.89 -22.93 -12.86
C LEU A 323 -4.39 -22.69 -12.62
N ALA A 324 -4.95 -21.71 -13.31
CA ALA A 324 -6.38 -21.45 -13.36
C ALA A 324 -6.81 -21.21 -14.82
N THR A 325 -7.71 -22.04 -15.35
CA THR A 325 -8.21 -21.91 -16.72
C THR A 325 -9.56 -21.19 -16.71
N VAL A 326 -9.53 -19.90 -17.00
CA VAL A 326 -10.73 -19.05 -17.12
C VAL A 326 -11.34 -19.18 -18.51
N ARG A 327 -12.50 -18.53 -18.75
CA ARG A 327 -13.17 -18.59 -20.05
C ARG A 327 -12.29 -18.15 -21.22
N ASN A 328 -11.42 -17.17 -20.99
CA ASN A 328 -10.59 -16.58 -22.03
C ASN A 328 -9.26 -17.33 -22.25
N GLY A 329 -8.77 -18.13 -21.29
CA GLY A 329 -7.48 -18.83 -21.37
C GLY A 329 -6.94 -19.24 -20.00
N THR A 330 -5.67 -19.63 -19.93
CA THR A 330 -5.05 -20.12 -18.68
C THR A 330 -4.08 -19.10 -18.07
N TYR A 331 -4.17 -18.91 -16.76
CA TYR A 331 -3.22 -18.17 -15.95
C TYR A 331 -2.34 -19.10 -15.11
N ALA A 332 -1.06 -18.76 -15.01
CA ALA A 332 -0.13 -19.28 -14.00
C ALA A 332 0.01 -18.26 -12.87
N GLY A 333 -0.28 -18.70 -11.66
CA GLY A 333 -0.04 -17.95 -10.43
C GLY A 333 1.30 -18.30 -9.80
N VAL A 334 1.51 -17.79 -8.60
CA VAL A 334 2.69 -18.09 -7.76
C VAL A 334 2.26 -18.73 -6.45
N TYR A 335 2.93 -19.81 -6.06
CA TYR A 335 2.78 -20.39 -4.73
C TYR A 335 3.59 -19.58 -3.71
N ASN A 336 2.94 -19.15 -2.64
CA ASN A 336 3.55 -18.46 -1.53
C ASN A 336 3.72 -19.43 -0.34
N PRO A 337 4.97 -19.82 0.00
CA PRO A 337 5.24 -20.77 1.08
C PRO A 337 5.11 -20.15 2.48
N GLN A 338 5.08 -18.82 2.62
CA GLN A 338 4.93 -18.17 3.93
C GLN A 338 3.52 -18.36 4.47
N TYR A 339 2.51 -18.28 3.60
CA TYR A 339 1.10 -18.38 3.98
C TYR A 339 0.43 -19.69 3.55
N ASP A 340 1.16 -20.55 2.83
CA ASP A 340 0.62 -21.77 2.19
C ASP A 340 -0.57 -21.46 1.26
N GLN A 341 -0.35 -20.52 0.34
CA GLN A 341 -1.39 -19.94 -0.52
C GLN A 341 -0.93 -19.83 -1.97
N ASP A 342 -1.88 -19.92 -2.90
CA ASP A 342 -1.65 -19.58 -4.31
C ASP A 342 -2.13 -18.15 -4.59
N TYR A 343 -1.30 -17.37 -5.29
CA TYR A 343 -1.61 -16.02 -5.71
C TYR A 343 -1.75 -15.93 -7.22
N PHE A 344 -2.80 -15.24 -7.66
CA PHE A 344 -2.98 -14.81 -9.04
C PHE A 344 -3.17 -13.30 -9.01
N LEU A 345 -2.10 -12.58 -9.28
CA LEU A 345 -2.02 -11.13 -9.14
C LEU A 345 -2.08 -10.46 -10.52
N GLY A 346 -2.77 -9.33 -10.61
CA GLY A 346 -2.85 -8.55 -11.84
C GLY A 346 -3.65 -9.23 -12.96
N VAL A 347 -4.73 -9.93 -12.62
CA VAL A 347 -5.61 -10.58 -13.61
C VAL A 347 -6.58 -9.52 -14.19
N PRO A 348 -6.57 -9.26 -15.51
CA PRO A 348 -7.49 -8.29 -16.11
C PRO A 348 -8.93 -8.81 -16.07
N PHE A 349 -9.87 -7.96 -15.65
CA PHE A 349 -11.31 -8.27 -15.73
C PHE A 349 -12.03 -7.48 -16.84
N ALA A 350 -11.34 -6.50 -17.42
CA ALA A 350 -11.84 -5.66 -18.50
C ALA A 350 -10.78 -5.49 -19.60
N GLN A 351 -11.21 -5.05 -20.77
CA GLN A 351 -10.31 -4.47 -21.77
C GLN A 351 -9.72 -3.16 -21.22
N PRO A 352 -8.53 -2.72 -21.69
CA PRO A 352 -8.01 -1.39 -21.37
C PRO A 352 -9.09 -0.34 -21.62
N PRO A 353 -9.51 0.42 -20.60
CA PRO A 353 -10.67 1.28 -20.70
C PRO A 353 -10.37 2.46 -21.62
N VAL A 354 -11.27 2.73 -22.55
CA VAL A 354 -11.26 4.03 -23.24
C VAL A 354 -11.69 5.09 -22.22
N ARG A 355 -10.93 6.18 -22.09
CA ARG A 355 -11.19 7.24 -21.11
C ARG A 355 -12.65 7.73 -21.18
N PHE A 356 -13.26 7.97 -20.02
CA PHE A 356 -14.65 8.44 -19.89
C PHE A 356 -15.66 7.63 -20.72
N SER A 357 -15.51 6.30 -20.66
CA SER A 357 -16.44 5.35 -21.26
C SER A 357 -16.71 4.18 -20.32
N ILE A 358 -17.83 3.48 -20.53
CA ILE A 358 -18.16 2.24 -19.81
C ILE A 358 -17.15 1.16 -20.21
N ALA A 359 -16.44 0.60 -19.24
CA ALA A 359 -15.47 -0.47 -19.47
C ALA A 359 -16.15 -1.70 -20.08
N GLN A 360 -15.44 -2.37 -20.99
CA GLN A 360 -15.95 -3.54 -21.69
C GLN A 360 -15.27 -4.79 -21.15
N GLY A 361 -16.05 -5.88 -21.00
CA GLY A 361 -15.50 -7.18 -20.62
C GLY A 361 -14.55 -7.74 -21.69
N LEU A 362 -13.67 -8.65 -21.28
CA LEU A 362 -12.75 -9.32 -22.19
C LEU A 362 -13.51 -10.10 -23.29
N ASN A 363 -13.23 -9.80 -24.55
CA ASN A 363 -13.90 -10.42 -25.71
C ASN A 363 -12.98 -11.30 -26.56
N THR A 364 -11.71 -11.44 -26.17
CA THR A 364 -10.72 -12.29 -26.86
C THR A 364 -10.32 -13.46 -26.00
N THR A 365 -10.07 -14.61 -26.63
CA THR A 365 -9.41 -15.76 -26.00
C THR A 365 -7.94 -15.81 -26.42
N TRP A 366 -7.11 -16.52 -25.66
CA TRP A 366 -5.73 -16.80 -26.03
C TRP A 366 -5.38 -18.27 -25.78
N ASP A 367 -4.45 -18.79 -26.58
CA ASP A 367 -3.85 -20.10 -26.36
C ASP A 367 -2.61 -19.98 -25.45
N GLY A 368 -2.34 -21.03 -24.67
CA GLY A 368 -1.20 -21.08 -23.76
C GLY A 368 -1.45 -20.43 -22.40
N ILE A 369 -0.35 -20.15 -21.68
CA ILE A 369 -0.37 -19.73 -20.27
C ILE A 369 0.13 -18.28 -20.17
N ARG A 370 -0.65 -17.42 -19.51
CA ARG A 370 -0.23 -16.06 -19.11
C ARG A 370 0.16 -16.05 -17.63
N THR A 371 1.16 -15.27 -17.27
CA THR A 371 1.60 -15.13 -15.86
C THR A 371 0.74 -14.11 -15.11
N ALA A 372 0.43 -14.40 -13.85
CA ALA A 372 -0.31 -13.55 -12.92
C ALA A 372 0.45 -13.48 -11.59
N HIS A 373 1.67 -12.92 -11.63
CA HIS A 373 2.62 -12.95 -10.49
C HIS A 373 2.83 -11.59 -9.82
N GLU A 374 2.36 -10.51 -10.43
CA GLU A 374 2.64 -9.13 -10.01
C GLU A 374 1.34 -8.39 -9.72
N HIS A 375 1.36 -7.55 -8.69
CA HIS A 375 0.23 -6.70 -8.38
C HIS A 375 -0.04 -5.71 -9.53
N PRO A 376 -1.31 -5.35 -9.77
CA PRO A 376 -1.63 -4.36 -10.77
C PRO A 376 -1.21 -2.97 -10.32
N VAL A 377 -0.85 -2.13 -11.30
CA VAL A 377 -0.74 -0.68 -11.11
C VAL A 377 -2.08 -0.12 -10.63
N HIS A 378 -2.03 0.94 -9.83
CA HIS A 378 -3.24 1.61 -9.37
C HIS A 378 -3.92 2.32 -10.55
N CYS A 379 -5.24 2.53 -10.42
CA CYS A 379 -5.90 3.51 -11.26
C CYS A 379 -5.41 4.91 -10.89
N TYR A 380 -5.49 5.86 -11.84
CA TYR A 380 -5.26 7.26 -11.53
C TYR A 380 -6.16 7.71 -10.37
N GLY A 381 -5.53 8.35 -9.38
CA GLY A 381 -6.16 8.86 -8.17
C GLY A 381 -5.30 9.91 -7.47
N TYR A 382 -5.86 10.58 -6.47
CA TYR A 382 -5.30 11.78 -5.86
C TYR A 382 -5.44 11.76 -4.33
N GLY A 383 -4.32 11.56 -3.64
CA GLY A 383 -4.20 11.61 -2.18
C GLY A 383 -3.14 10.63 -1.66
N TYR A 384 -2.97 10.58 -0.33
CA TYR A 384 -1.87 9.84 0.31
C TYR A 384 -1.87 8.33 0.04
N ASP A 385 -3.03 7.74 -0.25
CA ASP A 385 -3.12 6.30 -0.56
C ASP A 385 -2.52 5.96 -1.95
N GLN A 386 -2.13 6.95 -2.74
CA GLN A 386 -1.40 6.77 -4.00
C GLN A 386 0.12 6.88 -3.84
N ASP A 387 0.61 7.31 -2.68
CA ASP A 387 2.04 7.52 -2.47
C ASP A 387 2.79 6.19 -2.56
N GLY A 388 3.77 6.12 -3.45
CA GLY A 388 4.59 4.92 -3.66
C GLY A 388 3.99 3.88 -4.62
N PHE A 389 2.87 4.16 -5.27
CA PHE A 389 2.26 3.29 -6.28
C PHE A 389 2.28 3.90 -7.68
N ASP A 390 2.67 3.09 -8.67
CA ASP A 390 2.54 3.44 -10.09
C ASP A 390 1.06 3.48 -10.51
N GLN A 391 0.73 4.39 -11.43
CA GLN A 391 -0.64 4.64 -11.88
C GLN A 391 -0.77 4.55 -13.40
N SER A 392 -1.92 4.07 -13.88
CA SER A 392 -2.23 3.93 -15.30
C SER A 392 -3.72 4.08 -15.57
N GLU A 393 -4.09 4.43 -16.81
CA GLU A 393 -5.48 4.30 -17.28
C GLU A 393 -5.83 2.82 -17.54
N ASP A 394 -4.84 2.01 -17.93
CA ASP A 394 -4.96 0.56 -17.97
C ASP A 394 -4.74 -0.02 -16.57
N CYS A 395 -5.81 -0.03 -15.76
CA CYS A 395 -5.75 -0.36 -14.33
C CYS A 395 -6.84 -1.34 -13.86
N LEU A 396 -7.70 -1.84 -14.75
CA LEU A 396 -8.87 -2.68 -14.41
C LEU A 396 -8.50 -4.16 -14.22
N TYR A 397 -7.80 -4.41 -13.12
CA TYR A 397 -7.26 -5.70 -12.73
C TYR A 397 -7.73 -6.11 -11.33
N LEU A 398 -7.66 -7.41 -11.04
CA LEU A 398 -7.93 -7.98 -9.73
C LEU A 398 -6.83 -8.95 -9.30
N ASN A 399 -6.72 -9.13 -7.99
CA ASN A 399 -5.86 -10.07 -7.30
C ASN A 399 -6.73 -11.17 -6.68
N ILE A 400 -6.32 -12.43 -6.81
CA ILE A 400 -6.98 -13.58 -6.20
C ILE A 400 -5.96 -14.30 -5.32
N VAL A 401 -6.33 -14.50 -4.06
CA VAL A 401 -5.55 -15.23 -3.08
C VAL A 401 -6.39 -16.39 -2.56
N ARG A 402 -5.87 -17.61 -2.64
CA ARG A 402 -6.56 -18.83 -2.20
C ARG A 402 -5.62 -19.74 -1.41
N PRO A 403 -6.14 -20.62 -0.54
CA PRO A 403 -5.35 -21.70 0.03
C PRO A 403 -4.67 -22.54 -1.06
N ALA A 404 -3.46 -23.02 -0.81
CA ALA A 404 -2.79 -23.93 -1.73
C ALA A 404 -3.42 -25.33 -1.71
N GLY A 405 -3.22 -26.09 -2.79
CA GLY A 405 -3.64 -27.51 -2.85
C GLY A 405 -5.15 -27.77 -2.94
N LEU A 406 -5.95 -26.80 -3.37
CA LEU A 406 -7.40 -26.96 -3.53
C LEU A 406 -7.79 -27.88 -4.69
N ASP A 407 -8.78 -28.76 -4.43
CA ASP A 407 -9.35 -29.70 -5.41
C ASP A 407 -10.78 -29.28 -5.82
N ASN A 408 -10.92 -28.07 -6.37
CA ASN A 408 -12.21 -27.52 -6.84
C ASN A 408 -13.34 -27.58 -5.80
N ASP A 409 -13.04 -27.11 -4.58
CA ASP A 409 -13.87 -27.30 -3.38
C ASP A 409 -15.11 -26.39 -3.26
N GLY A 410 -15.35 -25.50 -4.23
CA GLY A 410 -16.51 -24.59 -4.22
C GLY A 410 -16.53 -23.67 -2.98
N LEU A 411 -15.38 -23.07 -2.69
CA LEU A 411 -15.16 -22.22 -1.52
C LEU A 411 -15.94 -20.90 -1.60
N PRO A 412 -16.39 -20.35 -0.46
CA PRO A 412 -16.88 -18.97 -0.39
C PRO A 412 -15.83 -17.95 -0.85
N VAL A 413 -16.29 -16.87 -1.46
CA VAL A 413 -15.44 -15.83 -2.05
C VAL A 413 -15.69 -14.51 -1.32
N ALA A 414 -14.64 -13.93 -0.76
CA ALA A 414 -14.65 -12.60 -0.14
C ALA A 414 -14.09 -11.57 -1.13
N ALA A 415 -14.96 -10.74 -1.71
CA ALA A 415 -14.60 -9.73 -2.69
C ALA A 415 -14.50 -8.34 -2.04
N TRP A 416 -13.28 -7.82 -1.95
CA TRP A 416 -12.91 -6.57 -1.30
C TRP A 416 -12.96 -5.38 -2.27
N PHE A 417 -13.65 -4.31 -1.85
CA PHE A 417 -13.58 -2.99 -2.46
C PHE A 417 -12.83 -2.04 -1.51
N HIS A 418 -11.71 -1.50 -1.97
CA HIS A 418 -10.92 -0.56 -1.17
C HIS A 418 -11.63 0.79 -0.97
N GLY A 419 -11.31 1.45 0.14
CA GLY A 419 -11.69 2.84 0.42
C GLY A 419 -10.83 3.87 -0.33
N GLY A 420 -10.87 5.12 0.13
CA GLY A 420 -10.12 6.24 -0.47
C GLY A 420 -10.99 7.39 -1.02
N GLY A 421 -12.22 7.56 -0.52
CA GLY A 421 -13.10 8.67 -0.86
C GLY A 421 -13.64 8.67 -2.30
N LEU A 422 -13.43 7.57 -3.05
CA LEU A 422 -13.56 7.48 -4.52
C LEU A 422 -12.52 8.31 -5.28
N GLU A 423 -11.48 8.81 -4.61
CA GLU A 423 -10.43 9.66 -5.20
C GLU A 423 -9.07 8.96 -5.24
N MET A 424 -8.79 8.00 -4.36
CA MET A 424 -7.50 7.31 -4.22
C MET A 424 -7.64 5.84 -3.80
N GLY A 425 -6.53 5.09 -3.78
CA GLY A 425 -6.46 3.70 -3.31
C GLY A 425 -6.34 2.67 -4.44
N GLY A 426 -6.09 1.41 -4.06
CA GLY A 426 -5.95 0.31 -5.01
C GLY A 426 -5.73 -1.05 -4.35
N ALA A 427 -5.94 -2.13 -5.10
CA ALA A 427 -5.91 -3.50 -4.60
C ALA A 427 -4.53 -4.03 -4.19
N ALA A 428 -3.46 -3.26 -4.38
CA ALA A 428 -2.08 -3.63 -4.02
C ALA A 428 -1.68 -3.12 -2.62
N ASP A 429 -2.54 -2.37 -1.95
CA ASP A 429 -2.25 -1.77 -0.65
C ASP A 429 -2.10 -2.83 0.46
N PRO A 430 -0.98 -2.83 1.19
CA PRO A 430 -0.67 -3.83 2.20
C PRO A 430 -1.57 -3.79 3.45
N ARG A 431 -2.28 -2.69 3.72
CA ARG A 431 -3.13 -2.56 4.92
C ARG A 431 -4.24 -3.61 4.99
N TYR A 432 -4.74 -4.02 3.83
CA TYR A 432 -5.79 -5.03 3.64
C TYR A 432 -5.30 -6.21 2.79
N ASN A 433 -4.06 -6.66 3.03
CA ASN A 433 -3.52 -7.85 2.38
C ASN A 433 -4.43 -9.08 2.63
N LEU A 434 -4.95 -9.64 1.53
CA LEU A 434 -5.91 -10.75 1.54
C LEU A 434 -5.34 -12.03 2.16
N SER A 435 -4.02 -12.21 2.19
CA SER A 435 -3.40 -13.39 2.81
C SER A 435 -3.78 -13.56 4.27
N PHE A 436 -3.97 -12.47 5.01
CA PHE A 436 -4.29 -12.53 6.42
C PHE A 436 -5.68 -13.12 6.69
N ILE A 437 -6.72 -12.64 5.99
CA ILE A 437 -8.08 -13.17 6.16
C ILE A 437 -8.20 -14.60 5.61
N VAL A 438 -7.48 -14.92 4.52
CA VAL A 438 -7.42 -16.29 3.98
C VAL A 438 -6.74 -17.23 4.97
N GLU A 439 -5.61 -16.86 5.54
CA GLU A 439 -4.89 -17.65 6.56
C GLU A 439 -5.78 -17.89 7.79
N GLN A 440 -6.42 -16.85 8.33
CA GLN A 440 -7.34 -17.01 9.46
C GLN A 440 -8.51 -17.93 9.11
N SER A 441 -9.02 -17.87 7.88
CA SER A 441 -10.12 -18.73 7.46
C SER A 441 -9.74 -20.22 7.41
N VAL A 442 -8.53 -20.53 6.97
CA VAL A 442 -7.98 -21.89 6.97
C VAL A 442 -7.77 -22.37 8.41
N ALA A 443 -7.19 -21.52 9.27
CA ALA A 443 -6.98 -21.84 10.68
C ALA A 443 -8.30 -22.12 11.44
N LEU A 444 -9.42 -21.53 10.99
CA LEU A 444 -10.75 -21.77 11.52
C LEU A 444 -11.46 -23.00 10.90
N GLY A 445 -10.86 -23.68 9.93
CA GLY A 445 -11.50 -24.77 9.19
C GLY A 445 -12.64 -24.30 8.28
N LYS A 446 -12.65 -23.02 7.91
CA LYS A 446 -13.68 -22.38 7.07
C LYS A 446 -13.04 -21.62 5.90
N PRO A 447 -12.24 -22.30 5.06
CA PRO A 447 -11.39 -21.66 4.06
C PRO A 447 -12.21 -20.79 3.10
N VAL A 448 -11.69 -19.60 2.78
CA VAL A 448 -12.26 -18.67 1.81
C VAL A 448 -11.24 -18.31 0.74
N ILE A 449 -11.73 -17.84 -0.41
CA ILE A 449 -10.92 -17.19 -1.44
C ILE A 449 -11.06 -15.69 -1.29
N GLY A 450 -9.94 -14.97 -1.20
CA GLY A 450 -9.89 -13.51 -1.20
C GLY A 450 -9.76 -12.96 -2.61
N VAL A 451 -10.54 -11.94 -2.95
CA VAL A 451 -10.43 -11.21 -4.22
C VAL A 451 -10.40 -9.71 -3.93
N GLY A 452 -9.37 -9.01 -4.42
CA GLY A 452 -9.25 -7.55 -4.30
C GLY A 452 -9.13 -6.94 -5.69
N LEU A 453 -9.83 -5.85 -5.96
CA LEU A 453 -9.90 -5.28 -7.30
C LEU A 453 -9.69 -3.77 -7.32
N ASN A 454 -9.11 -3.29 -8.42
CA ASN A 454 -9.08 -1.87 -8.75
C ASN A 454 -10.39 -1.46 -9.42
N TYR A 455 -10.74 -0.20 -9.28
CA TYR A 455 -11.80 0.47 -10.03
C TYR A 455 -11.39 1.92 -10.30
N ARG A 456 -11.91 2.54 -11.38
CA ARG A 456 -11.53 3.92 -11.68
C ARG A 456 -12.02 4.87 -10.59
N LEU A 457 -11.19 5.86 -10.28
CA LEU A 457 -11.36 6.86 -9.21
C LEU A 457 -11.41 8.27 -9.80
N SER A 458 -11.69 9.26 -8.96
CA SER A 458 -11.72 10.68 -9.31
C SER A 458 -12.55 10.95 -10.56
N ALA A 459 -12.17 11.90 -11.41
CA ALA A 459 -12.85 12.17 -12.68
C ALA A 459 -12.92 10.94 -13.59
N PHE A 460 -11.92 10.04 -13.55
CA PHE A 460 -11.88 8.86 -14.42
C PHE A 460 -13.00 7.86 -14.11
N GLY A 461 -13.41 7.78 -12.84
CA GLY A 461 -14.46 6.89 -12.35
C GLY A 461 -15.79 7.59 -12.08
N PHE A 462 -15.78 8.87 -11.74
CA PHE A 462 -16.93 9.58 -11.18
C PHE A 462 -17.10 10.94 -11.85
N LEU A 463 -16.91 10.97 -13.18
CA LEU A 463 -17.18 12.15 -13.99
C LEU A 463 -18.64 12.61 -13.80
N VAL A 464 -18.81 13.91 -13.58
CA VAL A 464 -20.09 14.57 -13.36
C VAL A 464 -20.43 15.53 -14.50
N GLY A 465 -21.53 16.27 -14.40
CA GLY A 465 -21.95 17.25 -15.39
C GLY A 465 -22.96 16.69 -16.41
N LYS A 466 -23.70 17.60 -17.04
CA LYS A 466 -24.75 17.29 -18.03
C LYS A 466 -24.20 16.54 -19.24
N GLU A 467 -22.94 16.77 -19.60
CA GLU A 467 -22.25 16.09 -20.69
C GLU A 467 -22.09 14.59 -20.39
N ALA A 468 -21.57 14.25 -19.21
CA ALA A 468 -21.43 12.86 -18.77
C ALA A 468 -22.79 12.16 -18.64
N MET A 469 -23.79 12.85 -18.10
CA MET A 469 -25.17 12.37 -17.97
C MET A 469 -25.81 12.08 -19.33
N LYS A 470 -25.71 13.02 -20.29
CA LYS A 470 -26.27 12.88 -21.65
C LYS A 470 -25.69 11.66 -22.39
N GLU A 471 -24.40 11.39 -22.18
CA GLU A 471 -23.68 10.29 -22.81
C GLU A 471 -23.78 8.97 -22.04
N GLY A 472 -24.37 8.96 -20.84
CA GLY A 472 -24.50 7.77 -20.00
C GLY A 472 -23.17 7.24 -19.46
N VAL A 473 -22.18 8.11 -19.24
CA VAL A 473 -20.82 7.74 -18.78
C VAL A 473 -20.54 8.19 -17.35
N THR A 474 -21.55 8.11 -16.50
CA THR A 474 -21.52 8.41 -15.07
C THR A 474 -21.31 7.17 -14.23
N ASN A 475 -20.87 7.36 -12.98
CA ASN A 475 -20.70 6.27 -12.00
C ASN A 475 -19.81 5.11 -12.52
N LEU A 476 -18.82 5.43 -13.38
CA LEU A 476 -17.96 4.45 -14.05
C LEU A 476 -17.21 3.55 -13.07
N GLY A 477 -16.71 4.09 -11.94
CA GLY A 477 -16.04 3.28 -10.92
C GLY A 477 -16.94 2.19 -10.35
N PHE A 478 -18.22 2.50 -10.07
CA PHE A 478 -19.19 1.49 -9.63
C PHE A 478 -19.56 0.49 -10.75
N ARG A 479 -19.56 0.94 -12.01
CA ARG A 479 -19.78 0.06 -13.16
C ARG A 479 -18.58 -0.87 -13.41
N ASP A 480 -17.36 -0.42 -13.13
CA ASP A 480 -16.15 -1.24 -13.17
C ASP A 480 -16.21 -2.35 -12.13
N GLN A 481 -16.61 -2.02 -10.90
CA GLN A 481 -16.86 -3.02 -9.84
C GLN A 481 -17.94 -4.03 -10.27
N ARG A 482 -19.05 -3.58 -10.89
CA ARG A 482 -20.10 -4.48 -11.40
C ARG A 482 -19.56 -5.41 -12.49
N LEU A 483 -18.67 -4.91 -13.35
CA LEU A 483 -18.01 -5.72 -14.37
C LEU A 483 -17.06 -6.74 -13.75
N ALA A 484 -16.28 -6.36 -12.73
CA ALA A 484 -15.43 -7.28 -11.99
C ALA A 484 -16.24 -8.37 -11.28
N LEU A 485 -17.39 -8.04 -10.68
CA LEU A 485 -18.31 -9.03 -10.09
C LEU A 485 -18.86 -10.01 -11.13
N ARG A 486 -19.17 -9.54 -12.34
CA ARG A 486 -19.54 -10.44 -13.46
C ARG A 486 -18.38 -11.36 -13.83
N TRP A 487 -17.16 -10.83 -13.94
CA TRP A 487 -15.97 -11.63 -14.21
C TRP A 487 -15.74 -12.70 -13.13
N ILE A 488 -15.89 -12.35 -11.85
CA ILE A 488 -15.78 -13.28 -10.72
C ILE A 488 -16.83 -14.39 -10.87
N ASN A 489 -18.10 -14.03 -11.09
CA ASN A 489 -19.17 -15.01 -11.27
C ASN A 489 -18.90 -15.99 -12.44
N GLU A 490 -18.30 -15.50 -13.52
CA GLU A 490 -17.98 -16.29 -14.71
C GLU A 490 -16.76 -17.20 -14.56
N ASN A 491 -15.79 -16.84 -13.72
CA ASN A 491 -14.44 -17.43 -13.76
C ASN A 491 -13.94 -17.98 -12.41
N ILE A 492 -14.51 -17.59 -11.26
CA ILE A 492 -13.93 -17.92 -9.95
C ILE A 492 -13.93 -19.43 -9.63
N ALA A 493 -14.80 -20.20 -10.30
CA ALA A 493 -14.80 -21.66 -10.23
C ALA A 493 -13.45 -22.27 -10.65
N SER A 494 -12.78 -21.68 -11.63
CA SER A 494 -11.45 -22.12 -12.08
C SER A 494 -10.35 -21.89 -11.04
N PHE A 495 -10.63 -21.06 -10.04
CA PHE A 495 -9.75 -20.80 -8.90
C PHE A 495 -10.17 -21.61 -7.66
N GLY A 496 -11.24 -22.42 -7.74
CA GLY A 496 -11.78 -23.23 -6.63
C GLY A 496 -12.92 -22.56 -5.85
N GLY A 497 -13.40 -21.40 -6.29
CA GLY A 497 -14.49 -20.67 -5.63
C GLY A 497 -15.88 -21.06 -6.14
N ASP A 498 -16.90 -20.93 -5.29
CA ASP A 498 -18.30 -21.06 -5.71
C ASP A 498 -18.86 -19.68 -6.11
N PRO A 499 -19.22 -19.45 -7.39
CA PRO A 499 -19.76 -18.17 -7.85
C PRO A 499 -21.11 -17.81 -7.21
N LYS A 500 -21.79 -18.76 -6.55
CA LYS A 500 -23.02 -18.51 -5.78
C LYS A 500 -22.75 -18.11 -4.33
N LYS A 501 -21.49 -18.18 -3.87
CA LYS A 501 -21.07 -17.87 -2.49
C LYS A 501 -20.16 -16.64 -2.41
N VAL A 502 -20.38 -15.68 -3.29
CA VAL A 502 -19.67 -14.39 -3.26
C VAL A 502 -20.29 -13.49 -2.19
N THR A 503 -19.46 -12.98 -1.29
CA THR A 503 -19.79 -11.93 -0.33
C THR A 503 -18.91 -10.72 -0.64
N ILE A 504 -19.52 -9.57 -0.90
CA ILE A 504 -18.80 -8.32 -1.13
C ILE A 504 -18.57 -7.60 0.19
N PHE A 505 -17.42 -6.97 0.36
CA PHE A 505 -17.13 -6.16 1.53
C PHE A 505 -16.19 -5.01 1.20
N GLY A 506 -16.26 -3.95 1.98
CA GLY A 506 -15.47 -2.75 1.75
C GLY A 506 -15.50 -1.82 2.96
N GLU A 507 -14.57 -0.87 2.96
CA GLU A 507 -14.46 0.16 3.98
C GLU A 507 -14.52 1.56 3.38
N SER A 508 -15.10 2.53 4.09
CA SER A 508 -15.22 3.92 3.61
C SER A 508 -15.98 3.99 2.29
N SER A 509 -15.42 4.64 1.27
CA SER A 509 -15.94 4.62 -0.10
C SER A 509 -16.02 3.21 -0.73
N GLY A 510 -15.30 2.23 -0.19
CA GLY A 510 -15.46 0.81 -0.49
C GLY A 510 -16.75 0.23 0.12
N ALA A 511 -17.13 0.66 1.34
CA ALA A 511 -18.44 0.33 1.92
C ALA A 511 -19.57 1.04 1.16
N GLU A 512 -19.34 2.27 0.72
CA GLU A 512 -20.23 3.02 -0.17
C GLU A 512 -20.41 2.27 -1.49
N SER A 513 -19.32 1.74 -2.05
CA SER A 513 -19.33 0.89 -3.24
C SER A 513 -20.15 -0.38 -3.02
N VAL A 514 -20.01 -1.04 -1.86
CA VAL A 514 -20.83 -2.19 -1.48
C VAL A 514 -22.32 -1.81 -1.42
N ALA A 515 -22.66 -0.67 -0.81
CA ALA A 515 -24.04 -0.16 -0.80
C ALA A 515 -24.53 0.15 -2.23
N ALA A 516 -23.71 0.79 -3.06
CA ALA A 516 -24.02 1.10 -4.45
C ALA A 516 -24.38 -0.17 -5.25
N GLN A 517 -23.66 -1.27 -5.07
CA GLN A 517 -23.98 -2.55 -5.71
C GLN A 517 -25.32 -3.16 -5.25
N VAL A 518 -25.71 -2.92 -3.99
CA VAL A 518 -26.99 -3.39 -3.39
C VAL A 518 -28.17 -2.57 -3.91
N PHE A 519 -27.99 -1.26 -4.13
CA PHE A 519 -29.01 -0.37 -4.67
C PHE A 519 -29.08 -0.37 -6.20
N ALA A 520 -28.01 -0.80 -6.88
CA ALA A 520 -27.89 -0.75 -8.33
C ALA A 520 -29.13 -1.23 -9.06
N TYR A 521 -29.60 -0.43 -10.03
CA TYR A 521 -30.76 -0.73 -10.87
C TYR A 521 -32.03 -1.04 -10.06
N ASN A 522 -32.31 -0.25 -9.01
CA ASN A 522 -33.43 -0.45 -8.09
C ASN A 522 -33.43 -1.83 -7.39
N GLY A 523 -32.24 -2.32 -7.04
CA GLY A 523 -32.07 -3.57 -6.32
C GLY A 523 -32.17 -4.82 -7.20
N ARG A 524 -31.87 -4.71 -8.50
CA ARG A 524 -31.92 -5.85 -9.43
C ARG A 524 -30.95 -6.96 -8.99
N ASN A 525 -31.49 -8.16 -8.81
CA ASN A 525 -30.71 -9.34 -8.48
C ASN A 525 -30.15 -10.00 -9.74
N ASP A 526 -28.89 -9.70 -10.05
CA ASP A 526 -28.14 -10.33 -11.15
C ASP A 526 -27.42 -11.64 -10.72
N GLY A 527 -27.62 -12.11 -9.48
CA GLY A 527 -27.00 -13.33 -8.95
C GLY A 527 -25.48 -13.23 -8.72
N LEU A 528 -24.95 -12.01 -8.57
CA LEU A 528 -23.50 -11.77 -8.50
C LEU A 528 -22.90 -11.93 -7.10
N PHE A 529 -23.70 -11.75 -6.05
CA PHE A 529 -23.30 -11.90 -4.65
C PHE A 529 -24.52 -12.21 -3.78
N ARG A 530 -24.28 -12.84 -2.62
CA ARG A 530 -25.32 -13.31 -1.69
C ARG A 530 -25.28 -12.64 -0.31
N GLY A 531 -24.23 -11.87 -0.03
CA GLY A 531 -24.05 -11.15 1.23
C GLY A 531 -23.22 -9.89 0.99
N ALA A 532 -23.42 -8.87 1.83
CA ALA A 532 -22.71 -7.61 1.76
C ALA A 532 -22.26 -7.15 3.14
N MET A 533 -21.01 -6.69 3.26
CA MET A 533 -20.48 -6.12 4.50
C MET A 533 -19.95 -4.70 4.28
N GLY A 534 -20.37 -3.76 5.12
CA GLY A 534 -20.06 -2.34 4.98
C GLY A 534 -19.41 -1.79 6.25
N GLN A 535 -18.14 -1.44 6.15
CA GLN A 535 -17.35 -0.86 7.24
C GLN A 535 -17.31 0.65 7.04
N SER A 536 -18.11 1.40 7.79
CA SER A 536 -18.15 2.87 7.71
C SER A 536 -18.48 3.43 6.32
N GLY A 537 -19.72 3.23 5.86
CA GLY A 537 -20.20 3.88 4.64
C GLY A 537 -21.32 3.14 3.92
N PHE A 538 -22.27 2.54 4.64
CA PHE A 538 -23.36 1.77 4.03
C PHE A 538 -24.72 2.41 4.27
N GLY A 539 -25.57 2.40 3.23
CA GLY A 539 -26.96 2.85 3.30
C GLY A 539 -27.31 3.99 2.35
N ALA A 540 -26.28 4.60 1.74
CA ALA A 540 -26.38 5.64 0.72
C ALA A 540 -24.99 6.00 0.15
N PRO A 541 -24.92 6.77 -0.95
CA PRO A 541 -23.74 7.56 -1.28
C PRO A 541 -23.33 8.50 -0.15
N LEU A 542 -22.03 8.67 0.05
CA LEU A 542 -21.48 9.57 1.06
C LEU A 542 -21.60 11.02 0.60
N GLY A 543 -21.97 11.90 1.54
CA GLY A 543 -22.19 13.32 1.30
C GLY A 543 -20.92 14.07 0.92
N ARG A 544 -20.70 14.26 -0.39
CA ARG A 544 -19.58 15.06 -0.92
C ARG A 544 -19.98 16.50 -1.21
N TYR A 545 -21.21 16.72 -1.63
CA TYR A 545 -21.79 18.04 -1.84
C TYR A 545 -23.01 18.24 -0.93
N PRO A 546 -23.21 19.44 -0.37
CA PRO A 546 -24.50 19.81 0.19
C PRO A 546 -25.60 19.59 -0.85
N GLY A 547 -26.67 18.89 -0.46
CA GLY A 547 -27.73 18.49 -1.38
C GLY A 547 -27.48 17.22 -2.19
N GLY A 548 -26.34 16.53 -2.03
CA GLY A 548 -26.13 15.17 -2.56
C GLY A 548 -26.40 15.07 -4.06
N PHE A 549 -27.33 14.18 -4.46
CA PHE A 549 -27.72 14.03 -5.86
C PHE A 549 -28.36 15.28 -6.48
N ASN A 550 -28.90 16.19 -5.68
CA ASN A 550 -29.48 17.45 -6.16
C ASN A 550 -28.42 18.53 -6.44
N ALA A 551 -27.14 18.31 -6.10
CA ALA A 551 -26.06 19.29 -6.29
C ALA A 551 -25.60 19.43 -7.77
N THR A 552 -26.55 19.52 -8.70
CA THR A 552 -26.32 19.50 -10.15
C THR A 552 -25.54 20.72 -10.64
N GLU A 553 -25.77 21.91 -10.07
CA GLU A 553 -24.99 23.11 -10.40
C GLU A 553 -23.54 23.02 -9.92
N ALA A 554 -23.33 22.61 -8.67
CA ALA A 554 -21.99 22.45 -8.10
C ALA A 554 -21.16 21.40 -8.85
N THR A 555 -21.78 20.30 -9.24
CA THR A 555 -21.13 19.26 -10.03
C THR A 555 -20.86 19.70 -11.48
N GLN A 556 -21.76 20.49 -12.10
CA GLN A 556 -21.47 21.10 -13.41
C GLN A 556 -20.26 22.04 -13.34
N ASN A 557 -20.15 22.86 -12.29
CA ASN A 557 -18.98 23.73 -12.10
C ASN A 557 -17.68 22.92 -11.98
N THR A 558 -17.70 21.78 -11.28
CA THR A 558 -16.54 20.88 -11.21
C THR A 558 -16.14 20.33 -12.58
N TYR A 559 -17.12 19.94 -13.40
CA TYR A 559 -16.85 19.50 -14.78
C TYR A 559 -16.26 20.64 -15.65
N ASP A 560 -16.86 21.82 -15.62
CA ASP A 560 -16.41 22.98 -16.39
C ASP A 560 -15.00 23.42 -15.96
N ASN A 561 -14.69 23.35 -14.66
CA ASN A 561 -13.36 23.61 -14.14
C ASN A 561 -12.33 22.61 -14.68
N LEU A 562 -12.63 21.31 -14.72
CA LEU A 562 -11.73 20.32 -15.33
C LEU A 562 -11.44 20.68 -16.80
N VAL A 563 -12.48 20.99 -17.58
CA VAL A 563 -12.32 21.36 -19.00
C VAL A 563 -11.43 22.59 -19.14
N SER A 564 -11.66 23.62 -18.32
CA SER A 564 -10.90 24.86 -18.35
C SER A 564 -9.43 24.67 -17.94
N SER A 565 -9.16 23.72 -17.05
CA SER A 565 -7.81 23.41 -16.57
C SER A 565 -7.01 22.48 -17.49
N VAL A 566 -7.63 21.86 -18.49
CA VAL A 566 -6.95 21.04 -19.50
C VAL A 566 -6.60 21.93 -20.71
N PRO A 567 -5.32 22.26 -20.97
CA PRO A 567 -4.93 23.23 -22.00
C PRO A 567 -5.45 22.94 -23.40
N SER A 568 -5.50 21.66 -23.78
CA SER A 568 -6.06 21.24 -25.08
C SER A 568 -7.58 21.41 -25.19
N CYS A 569 -8.30 21.54 -24.07
CA CYS A 569 -9.77 21.63 -24.02
C CYS A 569 -10.33 22.97 -23.52
N GLU A 570 -9.50 23.84 -22.92
CA GLU A 570 -9.91 25.10 -22.29
C GLU A 570 -10.86 25.93 -23.17
N LYS A 571 -10.53 26.08 -24.46
CA LYS A 571 -11.30 26.91 -25.41
C LYS A 571 -12.68 26.35 -25.75
N LEU A 572 -12.97 25.11 -25.35
CA LEU A 572 -14.23 24.43 -25.57
C LEU A 572 -15.17 24.52 -24.36
N THR A 573 -14.75 25.12 -23.23
CA THR A 573 -15.56 25.25 -22.01
C THR A 573 -16.98 25.76 -22.33
N GLY A 574 -17.99 25.06 -21.83
CA GLY A 574 -19.41 25.34 -22.09
C GLY A 574 -19.96 24.87 -23.44
N SER A 575 -19.14 24.26 -24.32
CA SER A 575 -19.60 23.66 -25.58
C SER A 575 -19.98 22.18 -25.43
N GLU A 576 -20.76 21.64 -26.39
CA GLU A 576 -21.12 20.22 -26.40
C GLU A 576 -19.94 19.27 -26.77
N SER A 577 -18.79 19.81 -27.19
CA SER A 577 -17.63 19.01 -27.63
C SER A 577 -16.58 18.77 -26.54
N THR A 578 -16.84 19.18 -25.30
CA THR A 578 -15.88 19.13 -24.18
C THR A 578 -15.51 17.70 -23.80
N LEU A 579 -16.48 16.79 -23.69
CA LEU A 579 -16.21 15.40 -23.30
C LEU A 579 -15.34 14.68 -24.34
N ASP A 580 -15.65 14.87 -25.62
CA ASP A 580 -14.86 14.32 -26.72
C ASP A 580 -13.43 14.87 -26.76
N CYS A 581 -13.24 16.14 -26.37
CA CYS A 581 -11.92 16.69 -26.18
C CYS A 581 -11.19 16.01 -25.01
N LEU A 582 -11.82 15.91 -23.84
CA LEU A 582 -11.25 15.28 -22.65
C LEU A 582 -10.84 13.80 -22.90
N ARG A 583 -11.61 13.07 -23.73
CA ARG A 583 -11.28 11.71 -24.17
C ARG A 583 -9.97 11.63 -24.99
N ARG A 584 -9.64 12.68 -25.75
CA ARG A 584 -8.49 12.74 -26.67
C ARG A 584 -7.30 13.53 -26.12
N ALA A 585 -7.50 14.27 -25.03
CA ALA A 585 -6.46 15.06 -24.40
C ALA A 585 -5.26 14.17 -23.98
N PRO A 586 -4.02 14.67 -23.99
CA PRO A 586 -2.90 13.99 -23.36
C PRO A 586 -3.20 13.66 -21.90
N ILE A 587 -2.83 12.47 -21.43
CA ILE A 587 -3.12 12.06 -20.05
C ILE A 587 -2.42 12.98 -19.04
N GLU A 588 -1.24 13.49 -19.38
CA GLU A 588 -0.46 14.40 -18.55
C GLU A 588 -1.21 15.71 -18.29
N GLU A 589 -1.94 16.23 -19.28
CA GLU A 589 -2.73 17.45 -19.11
C GLU A 589 -3.92 17.22 -18.15
N VAL A 590 -4.62 16.09 -18.31
CA VAL A 590 -5.75 15.71 -17.45
C VAL A 590 -5.26 15.46 -16.03
N ASP A 591 -4.15 14.74 -15.88
CA ASP A 591 -3.56 14.43 -14.57
C ASP A 591 -3.11 15.70 -13.84
N ILE A 592 -2.40 16.62 -14.51
CA ILE A 592 -2.00 17.91 -13.93
C ILE A 592 -3.22 18.74 -13.53
N ALA A 593 -4.25 18.79 -14.38
CA ALA A 593 -5.49 19.52 -14.08
C ALA A 593 -6.15 19.01 -12.80
N LEU A 594 -6.24 17.69 -12.63
CA LEU A 594 -6.82 17.06 -11.44
C LEU A 594 -5.96 17.25 -10.18
N ARG A 595 -4.62 17.23 -10.29
CA ARG A 595 -3.70 17.54 -9.17
C ARG A 595 -3.77 19.00 -8.71
N SER A 596 -4.09 19.93 -9.61
CA SER A 596 -3.97 21.38 -9.36
C SER A 596 -4.95 21.96 -8.34
N GLY A 597 -5.89 21.17 -7.81
CA GLY A 597 -6.85 21.60 -6.79
C GLY A 597 -8.08 22.36 -7.32
N THR A 598 -8.07 22.80 -8.59
CA THR A 598 -9.17 23.56 -9.20
C THR A 598 -10.36 22.69 -9.67
N ALA A 599 -10.09 21.41 -9.93
CA ALA A 599 -11.06 20.38 -10.36
C ALA A 599 -11.18 19.28 -9.30
N GLN A 600 -11.53 19.67 -8.07
CA GLN A 600 -11.62 18.77 -6.93
C GLN A 600 -13.06 18.37 -6.64
N ARG A 601 -13.22 17.19 -6.02
CA ARG A 601 -14.46 16.61 -5.51
C ARG A 601 -15.33 15.96 -6.60
N TRP A 602 -15.07 14.70 -6.89
CA TRP A 602 -15.88 13.87 -7.78
C TRP A 602 -16.85 13.01 -6.98
N ALA A 603 -18.08 12.83 -7.48
CA ALA A 603 -19.15 12.25 -6.68
C ALA A 603 -20.05 11.32 -7.51
N PRO A 604 -20.71 10.34 -6.85
CA PRO A 604 -21.82 9.63 -7.45
C PRO A 604 -22.94 10.58 -7.88
N VAL A 605 -23.63 10.23 -8.97
CA VAL A 605 -24.77 10.99 -9.48
C VAL A 605 -26.00 10.11 -9.67
N LEU A 606 -27.19 10.71 -9.52
CA LEU A 606 -28.46 10.09 -9.85
C LEU A 606 -28.63 10.04 -11.37
N ASP A 607 -28.16 8.96 -11.99
CA ASP A 607 -28.09 8.82 -13.45
C ASP A 607 -29.36 8.23 -14.08
N GLY A 608 -30.34 7.81 -13.28
CA GLY A 608 -31.57 7.18 -13.77
C GLY A 608 -31.37 5.74 -14.27
N ASP A 609 -30.17 5.17 -14.11
CA ASP A 609 -29.82 3.81 -14.53
C ASP A 609 -29.14 3.03 -13.41
N PHE A 610 -27.87 3.31 -13.10
CA PHE A 610 -27.18 2.64 -12.01
C PHE A 610 -27.79 3.05 -10.67
N PHE A 611 -27.86 4.37 -10.42
CA PHE A 611 -28.73 4.94 -9.41
C PHE A 611 -29.99 5.42 -10.09
N ALA A 612 -31.02 4.57 -10.06
CA ALA A 612 -32.30 4.83 -10.71
C ALA A 612 -33.24 5.70 -9.85
N ASP A 613 -33.02 5.78 -8.54
CA ASP A 613 -33.77 6.62 -7.60
C ASP A 613 -32.88 7.01 -6.41
N TYR A 614 -33.36 7.92 -5.57
CA TYR A 614 -32.77 8.25 -4.28
C TYR A 614 -32.77 7.01 -3.37
N THR A 615 -31.69 6.81 -2.64
CA THR A 615 -31.59 5.68 -1.72
C THR A 615 -32.61 5.75 -0.60
N THR A 616 -33.05 6.94 -0.18
CA THR A 616 -34.18 7.10 0.75
C THR A 616 -35.47 6.51 0.19
N ASN A 617 -35.76 6.76 -1.09
CA ASN A 617 -36.92 6.19 -1.77
C ASN A 617 -36.77 4.68 -1.92
N GLN A 618 -35.58 4.21 -2.29
CA GLN A 618 -35.31 2.78 -2.44
C GLN A 618 -35.45 2.02 -1.11
N LEU A 619 -34.91 2.55 -0.01
CA LEU A 619 -35.04 1.95 1.32
C LEU A 619 -36.50 1.91 1.79
N SER A 620 -37.24 3.01 1.60
CA SER A 620 -38.64 3.10 2.06
C SER A 620 -39.60 2.21 1.26
N SER A 621 -39.40 2.11 -0.05
CA SER A 621 -40.21 1.28 -0.98
C SER A 621 -39.74 -0.17 -1.06
N GLY A 622 -38.54 -0.46 -0.54
CA GLY A 622 -37.93 -1.78 -0.62
C GLY A 622 -37.28 -2.09 -1.96
N GLN A 623 -36.93 -1.10 -2.78
CA GLN A 623 -36.22 -1.26 -4.07
C GLN A 623 -34.69 -1.36 -3.89
N PHE A 624 -34.26 -2.36 -3.13
CA PHE A 624 -32.87 -2.72 -2.89
C PHE A 624 -32.72 -4.23 -2.87
N LEU A 625 -31.51 -4.74 -3.11
CA LEU A 625 -31.26 -6.18 -3.15
C LEU A 625 -31.49 -6.82 -1.76
N LYS A 626 -32.33 -7.85 -1.72
CA LYS A 626 -32.78 -8.51 -0.47
C LYS A 626 -31.82 -9.63 -0.04
N ILE A 627 -30.66 -9.25 0.49
CA ILE A 627 -29.61 -10.16 0.97
C ILE A 627 -29.18 -9.82 2.42
N PRO A 628 -28.63 -10.77 3.19
CA PRO A 628 -28.08 -10.47 4.50
C PRO A 628 -26.95 -9.44 4.45
N ILE A 629 -26.89 -8.56 5.47
CA ILE A 629 -25.82 -7.57 5.61
C ILE A 629 -25.16 -7.57 6.99
N LEU A 630 -23.88 -7.19 7.04
CA LEU A 630 -23.14 -6.88 8.26
C LEU A 630 -22.55 -5.48 8.11
N ILE A 631 -23.05 -4.51 8.87
CA ILE A 631 -22.66 -3.10 8.70
C ILE A 631 -22.35 -2.42 10.03
N GLY A 632 -21.34 -1.55 10.05
CA GLY A 632 -20.92 -0.86 11.25
C GLY A 632 -20.15 0.41 10.97
N ALA A 633 -19.69 1.04 12.05
CA ALA A 633 -18.85 2.23 11.99
C ALA A 633 -17.94 2.31 13.23
N ASN A 634 -16.87 3.09 13.14
CA ASN A 634 -16.05 3.46 14.29
C ASN A 634 -16.84 4.42 15.21
N THR A 635 -16.52 4.48 16.50
CA THR A 635 -17.27 5.35 17.42
C THR A 635 -17.14 6.84 17.08
N ASP A 636 -15.93 7.26 16.70
CA ASP A 636 -15.56 8.67 16.58
C ASP A 636 -15.26 9.07 15.12
N GLU A 637 -15.97 8.50 14.14
CA GLU A 637 -15.82 8.78 12.69
C GLU A 637 -15.59 10.26 12.37
N GLY A 638 -16.33 11.13 13.04
CA GLY A 638 -16.28 12.57 12.85
C GLY A 638 -14.93 13.21 13.11
N THR A 639 -14.00 12.60 13.84
CA THR A 639 -12.64 13.17 13.99
C THR A 639 -11.84 13.20 12.69
N SER A 640 -12.25 12.39 11.70
CA SER A 640 -11.64 12.37 10.36
C SER A 640 -12.37 13.27 9.35
N PHE A 641 -13.59 13.72 9.65
CA PHE A 641 -14.44 14.47 8.71
C PHE A 641 -14.85 15.86 9.22
N GLY A 642 -14.77 16.10 10.52
CA GLY A 642 -15.06 17.39 11.13
C GLY A 642 -14.00 18.42 10.78
N PHE A 643 -14.45 19.67 10.69
CA PHE A 643 -13.58 20.80 10.42
C PHE A 643 -13.03 21.38 11.74
N ARG A 644 -11.80 21.89 11.68
CA ARG A 644 -11.10 22.52 12.81
C ARG A 644 -11.38 24.01 12.88
N GLY A 645 -10.99 24.63 14.00
CA GLY A 645 -11.10 26.08 14.21
C GLY A 645 -12.53 26.56 14.46
N VAL A 646 -13.36 25.69 15.04
CA VAL A 646 -14.75 26.01 15.41
C VAL A 646 -14.77 26.46 16.86
N ASP A 647 -14.81 27.76 17.12
CA ASP A 647 -14.72 28.30 18.48
C ASP A 647 -16.07 28.70 19.07
N ASN A 648 -17.03 29.04 18.21
CA ASN A 648 -18.34 29.51 18.63
C ASN A 648 -19.46 28.98 17.71
N ASP A 649 -20.70 29.28 18.07
CA ASP A 649 -21.87 28.80 17.33
C ASP A 649 -21.97 29.39 15.92
N GLU A 650 -21.42 30.59 15.67
CA GLU A 650 -21.40 31.20 14.33
C GLU A 650 -20.47 30.43 13.40
N ASP A 651 -19.27 30.07 13.86
CA ASP A 651 -18.33 29.22 13.11
C ASP A 651 -18.97 27.87 12.78
N LEU A 652 -19.62 27.26 13.77
CA LEU A 652 -20.28 25.96 13.60
C LEU A 652 -21.44 26.05 12.60
N ARG A 653 -22.26 27.11 12.66
CA ARG A 653 -23.34 27.36 11.70
C ARG A 653 -22.79 27.46 10.28
N ALA A 654 -21.71 28.21 10.08
CA ALA A 654 -21.09 28.36 8.77
C ALA A 654 -20.59 27.00 8.23
N GLY A 655 -19.94 26.20 9.07
CA GLY A 655 -19.44 24.89 8.66
C GLY A 655 -20.55 23.86 8.38
N ILE A 656 -21.62 23.81 9.20
CA ILE A 656 -22.79 22.96 8.94
C ILE A 656 -23.43 23.31 7.60
N LYS A 657 -23.63 24.61 7.33
CA LYS A 657 -24.15 25.11 6.05
C LYS A 657 -23.26 24.71 4.87
N ALA A 658 -21.94 24.79 5.04
CA ALA A 658 -21.00 24.42 3.98
C ALA A 658 -20.90 22.90 3.74
N MET A 659 -21.14 22.09 4.77
CA MET A 659 -21.01 20.63 4.69
C MET A 659 -22.31 19.92 4.29
N MET A 660 -23.45 20.35 4.82
CA MET A 660 -24.66 19.53 4.84
C MET A 660 -25.86 20.18 4.14
N ILE A 661 -26.04 21.50 4.30
CA ILE A 661 -27.30 22.17 3.94
C ILE A 661 -27.09 23.08 2.71
N PRO A 662 -27.64 22.71 1.53
CA PRO A 662 -27.42 23.48 0.29
C PRO A 662 -27.94 24.91 0.40
N ASN A 663 -27.36 25.82 -0.40
CA ASN A 663 -27.80 27.22 -0.41
C ASN A 663 -29.24 27.36 -0.92
N GLU A 664 -29.61 26.47 -1.82
CA GLU A 664 -30.88 26.43 -2.55
C GLU A 664 -31.99 25.72 -1.76
N VAL A 665 -31.73 25.29 -0.51
CA VAL A 665 -32.69 24.52 0.30
C VAL A 665 -34.02 25.26 0.50
N GLU A 666 -33.99 26.58 0.65
CA GLU A 666 -35.20 27.38 0.88
C GLU A 666 -36.08 27.40 -0.37
N GLU A 667 -35.47 27.56 -1.54
CA GLU A 667 -36.18 27.58 -2.83
C GLU A 667 -36.72 26.20 -3.19
N THR A 668 -35.93 25.15 -2.93
CA THR A 668 -36.26 23.77 -3.33
C THR A 668 -37.23 23.08 -2.37
N THR A 669 -37.23 23.45 -1.08
CA THR A 669 -38.03 22.76 -0.06
C THR A 669 -39.01 23.65 0.70
N GLY A 670 -38.84 24.98 0.65
CA GLY A 670 -39.58 25.93 1.48
C GLY A 670 -39.14 25.97 2.96
N LYS A 671 -38.14 25.17 3.36
CA LYS A 671 -37.60 25.18 4.73
C LYS A 671 -36.54 26.28 4.86
N ILE A 672 -36.62 27.07 5.93
CA ILE A 672 -35.65 28.13 6.22
C ILE A 672 -34.32 27.49 6.59
N ARG A 673 -33.23 27.88 5.91
CA ARG A 673 -31.91 27.27 6.08
C ARG A 673 -31.37 27.46 7.49
N ASP A 674 -31.54 28.65 8.05
CA ASP A 674 -31.11 28.94 9.43
C ASP A 674 -31.90 28.14 10.48
N ALA A 675 -33.20 27.94 10.26
CA ALA A 675 -34.03 27.15 11.16
C ALA A 675 -33.58 25.67 11.19
N LEU A 676 -33.22 25.10 10.03
CA LEU A 676 -32.64 23.74 9.98
C LEU A 676 -31.34 23.63 10.79
N VAL A 677 -30.50 24.67 10.75
CA VAL A 677 -29.28 24.69 11.56
C VAL A 677 -29.61 24.83 13.04
N ASP A 678 -30.57 25.69 13.40
CA ASP A 678 -31.04 25.87 14.78
C ASP A 678 -31.54 24.55 15.38
N GLU A 679 -32.42 23.85 14.67
CA GLU A 679 -32.93 22.53 15.06
C GLU A 679 -31.78 21.53 15.31
N LEU A 680 -30.79 21.49 14.42
CA LEU A 680 -29.64 20.60 14.57
C LEU A 680 -28.77 20.98 15.77
N LEU A 681 -28.53 22.28 16.00
CA LEU A 681 -27.74 22.75 17.14
C LEU A 681 -28.42 22.51 18.49
N GLU A 682 -29.76 22.46 18.54
CA GLU A 682 -30.52 22.04 19.72
C GLU A 682 -30.31 20.55 20.03
N LEU A 683 -30.23 19.70 19.00
CA LEU A 683 -30.03 18.26 19.12
C LEU A 683 -28.59 17.88 19.50
N TYR A 684 -27.62 18.74 19.18
CA TYR A 684 -26.22 18.60 19.56
C TYR A 684 -25.82 19.80 20.42
N PRO A 685 -26.04 19.79 21.75
CA PRO A 685 -25.73 20.96 22.56
C PRO A 685 -24.21 21.17 22.70
N ASN A 686 -23.81 22.40 23.00
CA ASN A 686 -22.41 22.75 23.26
C ASN A 686 -21.97 22.25 24.64
N ASP A 687 -21.79 20.94 24.75
CA ASP A 687 -21.35 20.25 25.95
C ASP A 687 -20.27 19.22 25.57
N GLN A 688 -19.04 19.47 26.00
CA GLN A 688 -17.90 18.61 25.71
C GLN A 688 -18.00 17.22 26.35
N SER A 689 -18.89 17.01 27.33
CA SER A 689 -19.09 15.70 27.97
C SER A 689 -19.86 14.70 27.12
N ILE A 690 -20.53 15.15 26.07
CA ILE A 690 -21.36 14.30 25.19
C ILE A 690 -20.92 14.30 23.71
N GLY A 691 -19.85 15.02 23.37
CA GLY A 691 -19.29 15.08 22.02
C GLY A 691 -18.32 13.93 21.71
N ILE A 692 -17.69 13.96 20.52
CA ILE A 692 -16.69 12.97 20.10
C ILE A 692 -15.33 13.60 19.72
N PRO A 693 -14.17 13.06 20.14
CA PRO A 693 -14.02 11.88 21.00
C PRO A 693 -14.68 12.08 22.37
N PRO A 694 -14.99 11.01 23.11
CA PRO A 694 -15.55 11.11 24.45
C PRO A 694 -14.45 11.48 25.49
N LEU A 695 -14.85 11.96 26.67
CA LEU A 695 -13.89 12.34 27.73
C LEU A 695 -13.16 11.15 28.33
N GLU A 696 -13.75 9.96 28.22
CA GLU A 696 -13.16 8.70 28.63
C GLU A 696 -11.90 8.36 27.81
N ILE A 697 -11.89 8.71 26.52
CA ILE A 697 -10.74 8.49 25.63
C ILE A 697 -9.76 9.67 25.74
N TRP A 698 -10.28 10.89 25.74
CA TRP A 698 -9.48 12.11 25.85
C TRP A 698 -9.94 12.94 27.05
N PRO A 699 -9.36 12.76 28.25
CA PRO A 699 -9.81 13.41 29.48
C PRO A 699 -9.29 14.86 29.61
N HIS A 700 -9.44 15.64 28.54
CA HIS A 700 -9.10 17.06 28.46
C HIS A 700 -10.33 17.86 28.05
N ILE A 701 -10.72 18.83 28.87
CA ILE A 701 -11.74 19.82 28.49
C ILE A 701 -11.03 20.97 27.80
N ILE A 702 -11.38 21.22 26.54
CA ILE A 702 -10.81 22.33 25.77
C ILE A 702 -11.29 23.65 26.37
N GLN A 703 -10.37 24.54 26.72
CA GLN A 703 -10.66 25.83 27.35
C GLN A 703 -10.07 26.99 26.54
N PRO A 704 -10.68 28.19 26.59
CA PRO A 704 -10.10 29.36 25.95
C PRO A 704 -8.65 29.61 26.38
N GLY A 705 -7.76 29.78 25.40
CA GLY A 705 -6.34 30.02 25.62
C GLY A 705 -5.49 28.76 25.87
N ASP A 706 -6.06 27.55 25.78
CA ASP A 706 -5.26 26.34 25.64
C ASP A 706 -4.82 26.11 24.17
N GLY A 707 -3.72 25.39 23.96
CA GLY A 707 -3.20 25.16 22.61
C GLY A 707 -4.06 24.24 21.73
N TYR A 708 -5.01 23.51 22.33
CA TYR A 708 -5.98 22.72 21.56
C TYR A 708 -7.12 23.57 21.02
N ALA A 709 -7.53 24.62 21.74
CA ALA A 709 -8.48 25.61 21.23
C ALA A 709 -7.90 26.30 19.99
N GLU A 710 -6.62 26.66 20.00
CA GLU A 710 -5.94 27.29 18.86
C GLU A 710 -5.86 26.37 17.62
N ASP A 711 -5.59 25.06 17.79
CA ASP A 711 -5.45 24.11 16.66
C ASP A 711 -6.79 23.49 16.22
N LEU A 712 -7.67 23.13 17.16
CA LEU A 712 -8.86 22.32 16.92
C LEU A 712 -10.16 23.13 17.01
N GLY A 713 -10.19 24.17 17.83
CA GLY A 713 -11.38 24.96 18.17
C GLY A 713 -12.11 24.46 19.42
N LEU A 714 -12.74 25.38 20.16
CA LEU A 714 -13.48 25.10 21.40
C LEU A 714 -14.64 24.11 21.24
N GLN A 715 -15.27 24.06 20.06
CA GLN A 715 -16.39 23.17 19.76
C GLN A 715 -15.98 21.91 18.98
N TYR A 716 -14.68 21.57 18.94
CA TYR A 716 -14.15 20.42 18.20
C TYR A 716 -14.94 19.12 18.41
N ARG A 717 -15.31 18.81 19.67
CA ARG A 717 -16.07 17.58 19.97
C ARG A 717 -17.48 17.57 19.39
N ARG A 718 -18.11 18.75 19.34
CA ARG A 718 -19.49 18.94 18.86
C ARG A 718 -19.54 18.85 17.34
N VAL A 719 -18.63 19.53 16.64
CA VAL A 719 -18.55 19.46 15.17
C VAL A 719 -18.25 18.04 14.70
N ASN A 720 -17.37 17.32 15.38
CA ASN A 720 -17.10 15.92 15.03
C ASN A 720 -18.34 15.06 15.23
N ALA A 721 -19.10 15.24 16.32
CA ALA A 721 -20.32 14.44 16.56
C ALA A 721 -21.33 14.60 15.42
N ILE A 722 -21.55 15.83 14.98
CA ILE A 722 -22.41 16.14 13.83
C ILE A 722 -21.86 15.53 12.54
N SER A 723 -20.56 15.71 12.28
CA SER A 723 -19.93 15.28 11.03
C SER A 723 -19.88 13.75 10.89
N GLY A 724 -19.54 13.03 11.96
CA GLY A 724 -19.51 11.57 11.97
C GLY A 724 -20.91 10.97 11.84
N ASP A 725 -21.91 11.59 12.49
CA ASP A 725 -23.29 11.15 12.36
C ASP A 725 -23.82 11.35 10.93
N PHE A 726 -23.51 12.50 10.32
CA PHE A 726 -23.90 12.82 8.95
C PHE A 726 -23.21 11.91 7.92
N ILE A 727 -21.88 11.77 7.99
CA ILE A 727 -21.16 11.04 6.95
C ILE A 727 -21.34 9.53 7.10
N MET A 728 -21.38 8.99 8.32
CA MET A 728 -21.31 7.53 8.55
C MET A 728 -22.51 6.95 9.32
N HIS A 729 -22.89 7.53 10.46
CA HIS A 729 -23.79 6.81 11.38
C HIS A 729 -25.26 6.79 10.96
N TYR A 730 -25.82 7.90 10.44
CA TYR A 730 -27.26 7.94 10.15
C TYR A 730 -27.63 7.00 8.99
N GLN A 731 -26.79 6.94 7.96
CA GLN A 731 -26.99 6.07 6.80
C GLN A 731 -26.97 4.61 7.22
N ARG A 732 -26.01 4.23 8.08
CA ARG A 732 -25.91 2.88 8.65
C ARG A 732 -27.14 2.52 9.48
N ARG A 733 -27.63 3.40 10.36
CA ARG A 733 -28.82 3.13 11.19
C ARG A 733 -30.07 2.94 10.31
N ARG A 734 -30.31 3.87 9.40
CA ARG A 734 -31.44 3.83 8.45
C ARG A 734 -31.44 2.57 7.59
N ALA A 735 -30.27 2.12 7.14
CA ALA A 735 -30.14 0.86 6.38
C ALA A 735 -30.51 -0.36 7.24
N ASN A 736 -30.01 -0.44 8.48
CA ASN A 736 -30.36 -1.53 9.40
C ASN A 736 -31.88 -1.60 9.66
N GLU A 737 -32.53 -0.45 9.89
CA GLU A 737 -33.97 -0.35 10.10
C GLU A 737 -34.77 -0.80 8.87
N ALA A 738 -34.34 -0.43 7.67
CA ALA A 738 -34.99 -0.86 6.44
C ALA A 738 -34.87 -2.37 6.24
N TRP A 739 -33.71 -2.97 6.51
CA TRP A 739 -33.52 -4.42 6.44
C TRP A 739 -34.44 -5.16 7.40
N ALA A 740 -34.47 -4.70 8.66
CA ALA A 740 -35.36 -5.24 9.68
C ALA A 740 -36.83 -5.16 9.27
N LYS A 741 -37.28 -4.00 8.77
CA LYS A 741 -38.66 -3.80 8.28
C LYS A 741 -39.04 -4.79 7.18
N HIS A 742 -38.08 -5.23 6.39
CA HIS A 742 -38.27 -6.23 5.33
C HIS A 742 -37.99 -7.68 5.76
N GLY A 743 -37.70 -7.93 7.03
CA GLY A 743 -37.45 -9.28 7.56
C GLY A 743 -36.16 -9.92 7.05
N ILE A 744 -35.15 -9.11 6.74
CA ILE A 744 -33.87 -9.57 6.19
C ILE A 744 -32.79 -9.44 7.26
N PRO A 745 -31.95 -10.46 7.48
CA PRO A 745 -30.91 -10.38 8.49
C PRO A 745 -29.97 -9.20 8.25
N SER A 746 -29.83 -8.37 9.27
CA SER A 746 -28.83 -7.30 9.35
C SER A 746 -28.10 -7.40 10.67
N TYR A 747 -26.78 -7.27 10.66
CA TYR A 747 -25.93 -7.34 11.84
C TYR A 747 -25.19 -6.01 12.00
N ALA A 748 -25.54 -5.25 13.04
CA ALA A 748 -24.92 -3.96 13.32
C ALA A 748 -23.72 -4.11 14.27
N TYR A 749 -22.65 -3.35 14.04
CA TYR A 749 -21.58 -3.16 15.02
C TYR A 749 -21.17 -1.70 15.21
N ARG A 750 -20.51 -1.44 16.35
CA ARG A 750 -19.72 -0.23 16.60
C ARG A 750 -18.31 -0.63 17.03
N PHE A 751 -17.30 -0.13 16.33
CA PHE A 751 -15.91 -0.37 16.67
C PHE A 751 -15.40 0.73 17.61
N ASN A 752 -14.96 0.34 18.81
CA ASN A 752 -14.61 1.26 19.88
C ASN A 752 -13.24 0.91 20.50
N ILE A 753 -12.26 0.60 19.66
CA ILE A 753 -10.89 0.28 20.07
C ILE A 753 -9.96 1.34 19.50
N MET A 754 -9.28 2.08 20.36
CA MET A 754 -8.24 3.02 19.91
C MET A 754 -6.98 2.22 19.57
N PRO A 755 -6.49 2.23 18.32
CA PRO A 755 -5.28 1.51 17.94
C PRO A 755 -4.01 2.09 18.59
N ASN A 756 -2.95 1.27 18.71
CA ASN A 756 -1.67 1.77 19.18
C ASN A 756 -1.08 2.81 18.21
N GLY A 757 -0.52 3.89 18.77
CA GLY A 757 0.06 5.00 18.01
C GLY A 757 -0.88 6.19 17.81
N HIS A 758 -2.17 6.04 18.11
CA HIS A 758 -3.16 7.09 17.92
C HIS A 758 -3.17 8.10 19.05
N ARG A 759 -3.38 9.37 18.70
CA ARG A 759 -3.48 10.45 19.68
C ARG A 759 -4.90 10.49 20.26
N PRO A 760 -5.07 10.76 21.57
CA PRO A 760 -6.40 10.76 22.21
C PRO A 760 -7.44 11.66 21.53
N GLN A 761 -7.04 12.83 21.02
CA GLN A 761 -7.94 13.76 20.32
C GLN A 761 -8.47 13.25 18.98
N GLY A 762 -7.87 12.18 18.43
CA GLY A 762 -8.37 11.48 17.25
C GLY A 762 -9.45 10.45 17.58
N GLY A 763 -9.59 10.05 18.84
CA GLY A 763 -10.54 9.03 19.26
C GLY A 763 -10.36 7.71 18.52
N VAL A 764 -11.45 6.95 18.42
CA VAL A 764 -11.60 5.82 17.50
C VAL A 764 -12.16 6.37 16.18
N GLY A 765 -11.29 7.07 15.44
CA GLY A 765 -11.65 7.74 14.19
C GLY A 765 -11.97 6.78 13.04
N HIS A 766 -12.08 7.33 11.82
CA HIS A 766 -12.34 6.54 10.62
C HIS A 766 -11.21 5.52 10.33
N PHE A 767 -11.52 4.41 9.65
CA PHE A 767 -10.57 3.39 9.16
C PHE A 767 -9.92 2.46 10.23
N GLN A 768 -10.23 2.61 11.52
CA GLN A 768 -9.44 1.95 12.57
C GLN A 768 -9.69 0.44 12.70
N GLU A 769 -10.84 -0.05 12.27
CA GLU A 769 -11.18 -1.47 12.36
C GLU A 769 -10.49 -2.33 11.30
N VAL A 770 -10.00 -1.75 10.20
CA VAL A 770 -9.46 -2.49 9.04
C VAL A 770 -8.35 -3.47 9.47
N ALA A 771 -7.42 -3.00 10.31
CA ALA A 771 -6.33 -3.82 10.82
C ALA A 771 -6.83 -5.04 11.63
N PHE A 772 -7.97 -4.87 12.33
CA PHE A 772 -8.60 -5.92 13.15
C PHE A 772 -9.40 -6.91 12.29
N VAL A 773 -10.13 -6.41 11.29
CA VAL A 773 -10.90 -7.25 10.36
C VAL A 773 -9.99 -8.20 9.59
N PHE A 774 -8.93 -7.65 8.99
CA PHE A 774 -7.99 -8.45 8.21
C PHE A 774 -7.08 -9.31 9.08
N HIS A 775 -7.02 -9.08 10.39
CA HIS A 775 -6.03 -9.71 11.26
C HIS A 775 -4.58 -9.35 10.87
N ASN A 776 -4.35 -8.10 10.47
CA ASN A 776 -3.03 -7.56 10.12
C ASN A 776 -2.21 -7.27 11.39
N ILE A 777 -1.93 -8.31 12.18
CA ILE A 777 -1.20 -8.24 13.46
C ILE A 777 0.21 -7.67 13.33
N ASN A 778 0.71 -7.73 12.11
CA ASN A 778 2.00 -7.23 11.68
C ASN A 778 2.00 -5.70 11.51
N GLY A 779 0.84 -5.10 11.25
CA GLY A 779 0.73 -3.67 10.97
C GLY A 779 1.31 -3.33 9.59
N ASP A 780 1.25 -4.26 8.64
CA ASP A 780 1.71 -4.05 7.27
C ASP A 780 0.93 -2.88 6.66
N GLY A 781 1.64 -1.90 6.08
CA GLY A 781 1.03 -0.69 5.54
C GLY A 781 0.67 0.39 6.57
N TYR A 782 0.97 0.21 7.86
CA TYR A 782 0.77 1.23 8.89
C TYR A 782 2.11 1.82 9.35
N ASP A 783 2.17 3.14 9.50
CA ASP A 783 3.36 3.84 10.03
C ASP A 783 3.72 3.39 11.46
N THR A 784 2.69 3.13 12.27
CA THR A 784 2.81 2.56 13.61
C THR A 784 1.96 1.31 13.68
N ASN A 785 2.53 0.20 14.13
CA ASN A 785 1.80 -1.06 14.24
C ASN A 785 0.58 -0.89 15.19
N PRO A 786 -0.66 -1.08 14.69
CA PRO A 786 -1.91 -0.96 15.47
C PRO A 786 -1.97 -1.91 16.69
N PHE A 787 -1.25 -3.03 16.62
CA PHE A 787 -1.17 -4.08 17.64
C PHE A 787 0.09 -3.99 18.51
N GLY A 788 0.88 -2.93 18.34
CA GLY A 788 2.01 -2.62 19.21
C GLY A 788 1.57 -2.09 20.57
N GLY A 789 2.45 -1.32 21.22
CA GLY A 789 2.17 -0.70 22.52
C GLY A 789 2.76 -1.49 23.70
N ASN A 790 2.30 -1.17 24.91
CA ASN A 790 2.86 -1.66 26.17
C ASN A 790 1.79 -2.34 27.04
N GLY A 791 2.22 -3.12 28.04
CA GLY A 791 1.31 -3.77 28.99
C GLY A 791 0.53 -4.93 28.35
N THR A 792 -0.75 -5.06 28.68
CA THR A 792 -1.63 -6.12 28.15
C THR A 792 -2.20 -5.80 26.77
N TYR A 793 -2.20 -4.52 26.37
CA TYR A 793 -2.82 -4.04 25.14
C TYR A 793 -2.45 -4.86 23.89
N PRO A 794 -1.16 -5.18 23.61
CA PRO A 794 -0.82 -5.97 22.42
C PRO A 794 -1.51 -7.33 22.39
N ALA A 795 -1.63 -8.01 23.54
CA ALA A 795 -2.28 -9.32 23.63
C ALA A 795 -3.80 -9.17 23.48
N ASP A 796 -4.39 -8.19 24.17
CA ASP A 796 -5.82 -7.91 24.14
C ASP A 796 -6.28 -7.50 22.73
N ALA A 797 -5.52 -6.64 22.04
CA ALA A 797 -5.79 -6.20 20.68
C ALA A 797 -5.73 -7.36 19.68
N LYS A 798 -4.71 -8.23 19.79
CA LYS A 798 -4.58 -9.42 18.93
C LYS A 798 -5.72 -10.41 19.16
N ALA A 799 -6.10 -10.64 20.43
CA ALA A 799 -7.24 -11.48 20.77
C ALA A 799 -8.55 -10.92 20.19
N MET A 800 -8.78 -9.61 20.33
CA MET A 800 -9.97 -8.96 19.80
C MET A 800 -9.99 -8.96 18.27
N SER A 801 -8.85 -8.76 17.62
CA SER A 801 -8.70 -8.88 16.17
C SER A 801 -9.06 -10.28 15.67
N LYS A 802 -8.66 -11.33 16.39
CA LYS A 802 -9.09 -12.70 16.09
C LYS A 802 -10.61 -12.86 16.20
N THR A 803 -11.24 -12.31 17.25
CA THR A 803 -12.70 -12.32 17.41
C THR A 803 -13.40 -11.63 16.25
N ILE A 804 -12.95 -10.44 15.86
CA ILE A 804 -13.52 -9.65 14.76
C ILE A 804 -13.33 -10.40 13.43
N SER A 805 -12.12 -10.81 13.09
CA SER A 805 -11.84 -11.54 11.84
C SER A 805 -12.65 -12.84 11.74
N THR A 806 -12.81 -13.57 12.84
CA THR A 806 -13.67 -14.77 12.91
C THR A 806 -15.12 -14.46 12.56
N ALA A 807 -15.67 -13.35 13.04
CA ALA A 807 -17.05 -12.96 12.75
C ALA A 807 -17.25 -12.64 11.25
N TRP A 808 -16.28 -11.99 10.61
CA TRP A 808 -16.31 -11.72 9.16
C TRP A 808 -16.24 -13.02 8.36
N ILE A 809 -15.33 -13.93 8.72
CA ILE A 809 -15.16 -15.24 8.06
C ILE A 809 -16.43 -16.08 8.22
N ASN A 810 -17.04 -16.08 9.40
CA ASN A 810 -18.32 -16.74 9.65
C ASN A 810 -19.43 -16.17 8.75
N PHE A 811 -19.51 -14.86 8.59
CA PHE A 811 -20.48 -14.23 7.70
C PHE A 811 -20.22 -14.57 6.22
N ILE A 812 -18.97 -14.56 5.76
CA ILE A 812 -18.62 -14.97 4.38
C ILE A 812 -19.07 -16.41 4.10
N ASN A 813 -18.86 -17.32 5.06
CA ASN A 813 -19.21 -18.73 4.93
C ASN A 813 -20.72 -19.00 5.04
N GLY A 814 -21.35 -18.46 6.09
CA GLY A 814 -22.70 -18.84 6.54
C GLY A 814 -23.74 -17.72 6.53
N LEU A 815 -23.37 -16.48 6.20
CA LEU A 815 -24.22 -15.28 6.28
C LEU A 815 -24.72 -14.96 7.71
N ASP A 816 -24.03 -15.48 8.72
CA ASP A 816 -24.26 -15.22 10.14
C ASP A 816 -22.90 -15.05 10.84
N PRO A 817 -22.59 -13.87 11.43
CA PRO A 817 -21.29 -13.64 12.07
C PRO A 817 -21.04 -14.51 13.31
N ASN A 818 -22.09 -15.11 13.88
CA ASN A 818 -21.97 -15.98 15.05
C ASN A 818 -21.26 -17.32 14.73
N GLY A 819 -21.47 -17.84 13.51
CA GLY A 819 -20.99 -19.18 13.12
C GLY A 819 -21.32 -20.28 14.14
N ASP A 820 -20.44 -21.26 14.27
CA ASP A 820 -20.61 -22.39 15.20
C ASP A 820 -20.23 -22.03 16.64
N SER A 821 -19.34 -21.05 16.82
CA SER A 821 -18.92 -20.54 18.14
C SER A 821 -20.08 -19.88 18.90
N GLY A 822 -21.10 -19.39 18.19
CA GLY A 822 -22.32 -18.87 18.79
C GLY A 822 -22.05 -17.77 19.82
N PRO A 823 -22.66 -17.83 21.01
CA PRO A 823 -22.48 -16.81 22.05
C PRO A 823 -21.06 -16.70 22.62
N GLU A 824 -20.24 -17.75 22.53
CA GLU A 824 -18.89 -17.76 23.12
C GLU A 824 -17.96 -16.75 22.44
N LEU A 825 -18.21 -16.44 21.17
CA LEU A 825 -17.42 -15.47 20.41
C LEU A 825 -17.56 -14.04 20.95
N PHE A 826 -18.69 -13.71 21.60
CA PHE A 826 -18.98 -12.35 22.08
C PHE A 826 -19.27 -12.30 23.58
N ASN A 827 -18.39 -12.90 24.40
CA ASN A 827 -18.47 -12.91 25.86
C ASN A 827 -19.78 -13.50 26.40
N GLY A 828 -20.24 -14.61 25.82
CA GLY A 828 -21.49 -15.29 26.20
C GLY A 828 -22.76 -14.68 25.61
N ASN A 829 -22.63 -13.66 24.75
CA ASN A 829 -23.74 -13.05 24.03
C ASN A 829 -23.76 -13.48 22.56
N LYS A 830 -24.94 -13.66 21.99
CA LYS A 830 -25.09 -13.82 20.54
C LYS A 830 -25.07 -12.43 19.89
N TRP A 831 -24.38 -12.26 18.75
CA TRP A 831 -24.56 -11.08 17.90
C TRP A 831 -26.01 -11.09 17.39
N PRO A 832 -26.85 -10.14 17.82
CA PRO A 832 -28.26 -10.14 17.49
C PRO A 832 -28.47 -9.77 16.02
N ILE A 833 -29.50 -10.36 15.41
CA ILE A 833 -30.10 -9.78 14.21
C ILE A 833 -30.73 -8.45 14.63
N TYR A 834 -30.50 -7.41 13.84
CA TYR A 834 -31.03 -6.08 14.08
C TYR A 834 -32.57 -6.11 13.99
N GLU A 835 -33.23 -5.97 15.13
CA GLU A 835 -34.69 -6.08 15.26
C GLU A 835 -35.25 -4.93 16.11
N PRO A 836 -36.07 -4.02 15.52
CA PRO A 836 -36.74 -2.92 16.23
C PRO A 836 -37.86 -3.36 17.18
N SER A 837 -38.14 -4.66 17.31
CA SER A 837 -39.23 -5.19 18.14
C SER A 837 -39.13 -4.88 19.65
N HIS A 838 -38.06 -4.21 20.09
CA HIS A 838 -37.83 -3.77 21.46
C HIS A 838 -37.75 -2.23 21.63
N GLY A 839 -38.15 -1.45 20.62
CA GLY A 839 -38.12 0.01 20.62
C GLY A 839 -37.62 0.58 19.27
N PRO A 840 -37.62 1.91 19.06
CA PRO A 840 -37.26 2.54 17.79
C PRO A 840 -35.80 2.32 17.32
N ASN A 841 -35.04 1.45 17.97
CA ASN A 841 -33.64 1.19 17.67
C ASN A 841 -33.34 -0.30 17.88
N GLY A 842 -32.70 -0.94 16.90
CA GLY A 842 -32.24 -2.32 17.01
C GLY A 842 -31.05 -2.48 17.95
N LYS A 843 -30.45 -3.67 18.00
CA LYS A 843 -29.26 -3.96 18.81
C LYS A 843 -28.08 -4.35 17.94
N GLY A 844 -26.88 -4.04 18.40
CA GLY A 844 -25.62 -4.40 17.75
C GLY A 844 -24.54 -4.81 18.75
N VAL A 845 -23.40 -5.24 18.23
CA VAL A 845 -22.20 -5.55 19.02
C VAL A 845 -21.29 -4.34 19.08
N VAL A 846 -20.77 -4.02 20.27
CA VAL A 846 -19.68 -3.05 20.42
C VAL A 846 -18.39 -3.81 20.69
N PHE A 847 -17.36 -3.53 19.89
CA PHE A 847 -16.02 -4.05 20.11
C PHE A 847 -15.21 -3.07 20.96
N ASN A 848 -14.82 -3.48 22.16
CA ASN A 848 -13.85 -2.76 23.00
C ASN A 848 -12.59 -3.59 23.18
N ILE A 849 -11.49 -2.96 23.59
CA ILE A 849 -10.22 -3.66 23.82
C ILE A 849 -10.34 -4.79 24.85
N ASN A 850 -11.18 -4.60 25.88
CA ASN A 850 -11.37 -5.55 26.98
C ASN A 850 -12.53 -6.54 26.76
N GLY A 851 -13.12 -6.60 25.56
CA GLY A 851 -14.24 -7.49 25.26
C GLY A 851 -15.39 -6.84 24.49
N THR A 852 -16.43 -7.64 24.26
CA THR A 852 -17.63 -7.21 23.53
C THR A 852 -18.83 -7.09 24.45
N HIS A 853 -19.79 -6.24 24.07
CA HIS A 853 -21.11 -6.20 24.69
C HIS A 853 -22.20 -5.86 23.66
N ILE A 854 -23.46 -6.12 24.02
CA ILE A 854 -24.62 -5.77 23.19
C ILE A 854 -25.13 -4.39 23.60
N GLU A 855 -25.29 -3.51 22.62
CA GLU A 855 -25.78 -2.15 22.79
C GLU A 855 -27.07 -1.95 21.98
N VAL A 856 -27.99 -1.15 22.50
CA VAL A 856 -29.13 -0.64 21.72
C VAL A 856 -28.61 0.51 20.88
N ASP A 857 -28.90 0.50 19.58
CA ASP A 857 -28.40 1.48 18.62
C ASP A 857 -29.15 2.82 18.71
N ASN A 858 -29.12 3.46 19.88
CA ASN A 858 -29.90 4.67 20.18
C ASN A 858 -29.03 5.87 20.62
N TRP A 859 -27.70 5.78 20.49
CA TRP A 859 -26.84 6.93 20.77
C TRP A 859 -27.21 8.08 19.81
N ARG A 860 -27.26 9.30 20.36
CA ARG A 860 -27.61 10.54 19.63
C ARG A 860 -28.87 10.39 18.76
N ALA A 861 -29.86 9.62 19.25
CA ALA A 861 -31.08 9.27 18.52
C ALA A 861 -31.75 10.48 17.85
N GLY A 862 -32.04 11.55 18.60
CA GLY A 862 -32.70 12.73 18.04
C GLY A 862 -31.95 13.38 16.87
N GLY A 863 -30.63 13.51 16.96
CA GLY A 863 -29.79 14.04 15.87
C GLY A 863 -29.78 13.15 14.63
N ILE A 864 -29.58 11.84 14.83
CA ILE A 864 -29.55 10.86 13.74
C ILE A 864 -30.94 10.68 13.09
N GLU A 865 -32.01 10.69 13.87
CA GLU A 865 -33.40 10.64 13.38
C GLU A 865 -33.72 11.91 12.57
N TRP A 866 -33.35 13.10 13.07
CA TRP A 866 -33.49 14.35 12.31
C TRP A 866 -32.76 14.28 10.96
N MET A 867 -31.54 13.73 10.92
CA MET A 867 -30.82 13.53 9.66
C MET A 867 -31.54 12.56 8.72
N ALA A 868 -32.10 11.46 9.24
CA ALA A 868 -32.85 10.50 8.45
C ALA A 868 -34.13 11.11 7.85
N GLU A 869 -34.85 11.94 8.61
CA GLU A 869 -36.04 12.66 8.15
C GLU A 869 -35.73 13.70 7.06
N HIS A 870 -34.54 14.29 7.10
CA HIS A 870 -34.09 15.32 6.16
C HIS A 870 -33.28 14.76 4.98
N ALA A 871 -33.01 13.45 4.95
CA ALA A 871 -32.12 12.81 3.98
C ALA A 871 -32.52 13.07 2.53
N LEU A 872 -33.80 12.90 2.20
CA LEU A 872 -34.28 13.13 0.84
C LEU A 872 -34.37 14.63 0.52
N THR A 873 -35.07 15.39 1.36
CA THR A 873 -35.45 16.77 1.03
C THR A 873 -34.28 17.76 1.12
N VAL A 874 -33.35 17.57 2.07
CA VAL A 874 -32.25 18.51 2.31
C VAL A 874 -30.93 17.97 1.78
N PHE A 875 -30.64 16.69 2.03
CA PHE A 875 -29.35 16.10 1.64
C PHE A 875 -29.38 15.47 0.25
N GLY A 876 -30.53 15.42 -0.42
CA GLY A 876 -30.70 14.86 -1.76
C GLY A 876 -30.20 13.42 -1.87
N ASN A 877 -30.58 12.60 -0.88
CA ASN A 877 -30.16 11.21 -0.75
C ASN A 877 -31.33 10.23 -0.76
#